data_AF-A0A5J5BRC9-F1
#
_entry.id   AF-A0A5J5BRC9-F1
#
_cell.length_a   1.000
_cell.length_b   1.000
_cell.length_c   1.000
_cell.angle_alpha   90.00
_cell.angle_beta   90.00
_cell.angle_gamma   90.00
#
_symmetry.space_group_name_H-M   'P 1'
#
loop_
_entity.id
_entity.type
_entity.pdbx_description
1 polymer ?
#
loop_
_entity_poly.entity_id
_entity_poly.type
_entity_poly.pdbx_seq_one_letter_code
_entity_poly.pdbx_strand_id
1 'polypeptide(L)'
;MIGRRSIFAVVFFLYLLTSSQSLDFPRHRQKIKGPIKTLVVIVMENRSFDHVLGWLKRIRPDIDGLTGKESNRVNASDPTSPEIFVSDDARFVDSDPGHSIQAIREQIFGSNDSSANPAPMNGFVQQAESMDVEGMPRTVMSGFKPELVPVYTELANEFAVFDRWFASVPASTQPNRFYVHSATSHGASSNVRKDLIDGFPQKTIFDSLDENDLTFGIYYQNIPATLFFKSLRKLKHAIKFHNYALKFKLHAKKGKLPNYVVVEQRYFDVNLFPANDDHPSHDVAIGQKFVKEVYEILRASPQWKEMAILLTYDEHGGFFDHVPTPVSGVPNPDGIIGPDPFYFRFDRLGVRVPTILISPWIDKGTVIHEPRMHGLEPLRINSTSVDTPRDDCPETLPEVKISLRPRGPQEDARLSEFQVELIQLASQLIGDYVLNTYPDIGEGMTLGFAMLCAGSVRAKNAMNIMLTNVVDAVVGSISYYLFGFAFAFGDGSNSNPFIGTQFFGLKDIPSSSYDYSFFLYQWAFAIAVAGITSGSIAERTQFSAYLVFSFFLTGFVYPIVVHWVWSSSGWLSPSSSDSLFGSGAIDFAGSGVVHLVGGVAGLWGSLIEGPRVGRFDAFGKPVPMRGHNATLVVLGTFLLWFGWFGFNPGSFDKILVAYPTTTDQGNWTAVGRTAVTTTLAGSTAGIVTLFGRRMLVGHWDALDVCNGLLGGFVAITSGCSVVEPWAAIVCGFFAAWVLIGLNILALKLKFDDPLEATQLHGGCGAWGLIFTGLFAKEEFVIQAYDSGESGVVRPYGLLLGGGWGLIGAQVVEVLVIVGWVSLTMGPLFYALHKLRVLRISVEEEIAGLDISSHGGYAYHAHAEDTPPRFYGEYMRLQNQS
;
A
#
# COMPACT_ATOMS: atom_id res chain seq x y z
N MET A 1 6.27 -16.05 -45.13
CA MET A 1 7.48 -16.50 -44.42
C MET A 1 7.38 -16.04 -42.97
N ILE A 2 6.88 -16.90 -42.08
CA ILE A 2 6.75 -16.63 -40.65
C ILE A 2 8.15 -16.77 -40.05
N GLY A 3 8.77 -15.64 -39.70
CA GLY A 3 10.17 -15.58 -39.32
C GLY A 3 10.46 -16.29 -38.00
N ARG A 4 11.57 -17.03 -37.95
CA ARG A 4 12.15 -17.72 -36.79
C ARG A 4 12.17 -16.91 -35.47
N ARG A 5 12.00 -15.58 -35.51
CA ARG A 5 11.98 -14.67 -34.35
C ARG A 5 10.67 -14.68 -33.55
N SER A 6 9.51 -14.87 -34.19
CA SER A 6 8.23 -15.00 -33.48
C SER A 6 8.12 -16.34 -32.77
N ILE A 7 8.70 -17.40 -33.37
CA ILE A 7 8.88 -18.69 -32.72
C ILE A 7 9.83 -18.54 -31.54
N PHE A 8 10.92 -17.77 -31.66
CA PHE A 8 11.82 -17.53 -30.53
C PHE A 8 11.17 -16.76 -29.38
N ALA A 9 10.32 -15.77 -29.65
CA ALA A 9 9.60 -15.03 -28.61
C ALA A 9 8.54 -15.89 -27.92
N VAL A 10 7.79 -16.69 -28.68
CA VAL A 10 6.81 -17.64 -28.12
C VAL A 10 7.51 -18.78 -27.39
N VAL A 11 8.63 -19.30 -27.89
CA VAL A 11 9.46 -20.31 -27.23
C VAL A 11 10.17 -19.73 -26.02
N PHE A 12 10.56 -18.46 -26.02
CA PHE A 12 11.18 -17.80 -24.87
C PHE A 12 10.13 -17.45 -23.80
N PHE A 13 8.92 -17.06 -24.21
CA PHE A 13 7.78 -16.84 -23.30
C PHE A 13 7.24 -18.14 -22.73
N LEU A 14 7.17 -19.21 -23.56
CA LEU A 14 6.90 -20.57 -23.12
C LEU A 14 8.06 -21.09 -22.26
N TYR A 15 9.31 -20.81 -22.59
CA TYR A 15 10.48 -21.16 -21.77
C TYR A 15 10.39 -20.48 -20.41
N LEU A 16 10.06 -19.18 -20.36
CA LEU A 16 9.81 -18.43 -19.13
C LEU A 16 8.60 -18.97 -18.35
N LEU A 17 7.54 -19.43 -19.02
CA LEU A 17 6.39 -20.10 -18.40
C LEU A 17 6.74 -21.50 -17.89
N THR A 18 7.58 -22.25 -18.60
CA THR A 18 8.06 -23.60 -18.23
C THR A 18 9.31 -23.58 -17.34
N SER A 19 9.92 -22.41 -17.14
CA SER A 19 11.02 -22.17 -16.20
C SER A 19 10.53 -21.48 -14.93
N SER A 20 9.34 -20.85 -14.97
CA SER A 20 8.62 -20.34 -13.81
C SER A 20 7.66 -21.36 -13.21
N GLN A 21 7.15 -22.29 -14.02
CA GLN A 21 6.81 -23.61 -13.51
C GLN A 21 8.12 -24.37 -13.34
N SER A 22 8.60 -24.52 -12.11
CA SER A 22 9.47 -25.65 -11.83
C SER A 22 8.78 -26.88 -12.41
N LEU A 23 9.32 -27.46 -13.48
CA LEU A 23 9.01 -28.83 -13.86
C LEU A 23 9.22 -29.64 -12.58
N ASP A 24 8.12 -30.00 -11.91
CA ASP A 24 8.10 -30.94 -10.80
C ASP A 24 8.49 -32.29 -11.37
N PHE A 25 9.79 -32.45 -11.63
CA PHE A 25 10.39 -33.77 -11.60
C PHE A 25 10.05 -34.35 -10.24
N PRO A 26 9.61 -35.62 -10.16
CA PRO A 26 9.37 -36.28 -8.88
C PRO A 26 10.70 -36.42 -8.16
N ARG A 27 11.14 -35.36 -7.48
CA ARG A 27 12.25 -35.38 -6.55
C ARG A 27 11.75 -36.10 -5.30
N HIS A 28 12.55 -37.04 -4.81
CA HIS A 28 12.26 -37.75 -3.58
C HIS A 28 12.18 -36.75 -2.43
N ARG A 29 10.95 -36.33 -2.06
CA ARG A 29 10.72 -35.56 -0.84
C ARG A 29 11.35 -36.31 0.33
N GLN A 30 12.29 -35.67 0.99
CA GLN A 30 12.93 -36.24 2.17
C GLN A 30 11.84 -36.47 3.22
N LYS A 31 11.62 -37.75 3.59
CA LYS A 31 10.66 -38.08 4.64
C LYS A 31 11.27 -37.68 5.99
N ILE A 32 10.62 -36.76 6.69
CA ILE A 32 10.95 -36.43 8.09
C ILE A 32 10.82 -37.73 8.90
N LYS A 33 11.89 -38.08 9.63
CA LYS A 33 11.92 -39.20 10.55
C LYS A 33 11.47 -38.71 11.93
N GLY A 34 10.38 -39.25 12.44
CA GLY A 34 9.81 -38.87 13.73
C GLY A 34 8.34 -38.52 13.63
N PRO A 35 7.65 -38.37 14.77
CA PRO A 35 6.22 -38.10 14.80
C PRO A 35 5.87 -36.66 14.39
N ILE A 36 6.75 -35.70 14.68
CA ILE A 36 6.52 -34.28 14.37
C ILE A 36 6.95 -34.00 12.93
N LYS A 37 6.00 -33.52 12.12
CA LYS A 37 6.20 -33.16 10.70
C LYS A 37 6.01 -31.66 10.44
N THR A 38 5.32 -30.96 11.35
CA THR A 38 5.04 -29.53 11.28
C THR A 38 5.47 -28.85 12.58
N LEU A 39 6.40 -27.90 12.49
CA LEU A 39 6.76 -26.99 13.57
C LEU A 39 6.09 -25.64 13.32
N VAL A 40 5.30 -25.17 14.28
CA VAL A 40 4.69 -23.84 14.27
C VAL A 40 5.46 -22.94 15.23
N VAL A 41 5.84 -21.74 14.79
CA VAL A 41 6.60 -20.78 15.58
C VAL A 41 5.82 -19.48 15.72
N ILE A 42 5.68 -19.02 16.97
CA ILE A 42 5.02 -17.77 17.35
C ILE A 42 6.02 -17.02 18.24
N VAL A 43 6.37 -15.80 17.86
CA VAL A 43 7.31 -14.94 18.61
C VAL A 43 6.59 -13.67 19.02
N MET A 44 6.21 -13.61 20.30
CA MET A 44 5.59 -12.45 20.96
C MET A 44 6.66 -11.41 21.34
N GLU A 45 6.25 -10.23 21.81
CA GLU A 45 7.14 -9.08 22.02
C GLU A 45 7.35 -8.72 23.48
N ASN A 46 8.61 -8.41 23.82
CA ASN A 46 9.01 -7.51 24.90
C ASN A 46 8.46 -7.86 26.29
N ARG A 47 8.67 -9.10 26.74
CA ARG A 47 8.29 -9.56 28.09
C ARG A 47 9.31 -10.54 28.69
N SER A 48 9.71 -10.30 29.93
CA SER A 48 10.56 -11.23 30.69
C SER A 48 9.79 -12.47 31.14
N PHE A 49 10.51 -13.57 31.42
CA PHE A 49 9.90 -14.78 31.97
C PHE A 49 9.17 -14.47 33.28
N ASP A 50 9.82 -13.77 34.21
CA ASP A 50 9.23 -13.45 35.51
C ASP A 50 8.01 -12.54 35.43
N HIS A 51 7.96 -11.65 34.45
CA HIS A 51 6.83 -10.75 34.25
C HIS A 51 5.55 -11.50 33.85
N VAL A 52 5.65 -12.54 33.01
CA VAL A 52 4.48 -13.29 32.51
C VAL A 52 4.21 -14.57 33.31
N LEU A 53 5.26 -15.35 33.59
CA LEU A 53 5.16 -16.70 34.16
C LEU A 53 5.78 -16.82 35.56
N GLY A 54 6.52 -15.80 36.04
CA GLY A 54 7.24 -15.87 37.32
C GLY A 54 6.37 -16.22 38.51
N TRP A 55 5.17 -15.63 38.59
CA TRP A 55 4.23 -15.88 39.69
C TRP A 55 3.51 -17.23 39.62
N LEU A 56 3.65 -18.01 38.53
CA LEU A 56 3.16 -19.38 38.48
C LEU A 56 3.81 -20.26 39.55
N LYS A 57 4.99 -19.91 40.06
CA LYS A 57 5.66 -20.63 41.15
C LYS A 57 4.74 -20.90 42.35
N ARG A 58 3.79 -20.01 42.62
CA ARG A 58 2.81 -20.16 43.71
C ARG A 58 1.95 -21.41 43.59
N ILE A 59 1.61 -21.80 42.36
CA ILE A 59 0.79 -22.98 42.04
C ILE A 59 1.62 -24.12 41.43
N ARG A 60 2.81 -23.82 40.92
CA ARG A 60 3.76 -24.71 40.25
C ARG A 60 5.16 -24.54 40.87
N PRO A 61 5.41 -25.09 42.07
CA PRO A 61 6.65 -24.85 42.81
C PRO A 61 7.90 -25.43 42.12
N ASP A 62 7.71 -26.30 41.14
CA ASP A 62 8.71 -26.84 40.24
C ASP A 62 9.28 -25.81 39.27
N ILE A 63 8.58 -24.71 38.98
CA ILE A 63 9.08 -23.63 38.10
C ILE A 63 10.06 -22.71 38.85
N ASP A 64 11.17 -22.35 38.20
CA ASP A 64 12.12 -21.33 38.65
C ASP A 64 11.56 -19.90 38.44
N GLY A 65 10.53 -19.54 39.22
CA GLY A 65 9.87 -18.23 39.21
C GLY A 65 10.06 -17.40 40.49
N LEU A 66 9.21 -16.40 40.70
CA LEU A 66 9.32 -15.41 41.78
C LEU A 66 8.82 -15.92 43.14
N THR A 67 9.51 -15.53 44.21
CA THR A 67 9.13 -15.82 45.60
C THR A 67 8.49 -14.62 46.32
N GLY A 68 8.61 -13.42 45.76
CA GLY A 68 8.18 -12.17 46.39
C GLY A 68 9.24 -11.54 47.29
N LYS A 69 10.46 -12.08 47.31
CA LYS A 69 11.60 -11.57 48.10
C LYS A 69 12.67 -10.90 47.23
N GLU A 70 12.57 -11.08 45.92
CA GLU A 70 13.46 -10.50 44.93
C GLU A 70 13.29 -8.98 44.91
N SER A 71 14.40 -8.25 44.80
CA SER A 71 14.42 -6.79 44.80
C SER A 71 15.56 -6.23 43.95
N ASN A 72 15.41 -4.98 43.52
CA ASN A 72 16.47 -4.17 42.93
C ASN A 72 16.53 -2.83 43.68
N ARG A 73 17.72 -2.25 43.81
CA ARG A 73 17.91 -0.93 44.44
C ARG A 73 17.69 0.18 43.42
N VAL A 74 17.24 1.33 43.90
CA VAL A 74 17.17 2.58 43.12
C VAL A 74 18.55 2.94 42.55
N ASN A 75 19.60 2.74 43.34
CA ASN A 75 20.99 2.79 42.89
C ASN A 75 21.70 1.49 43.26
N ALA A 76 22.10 0.72 42.25
CA ALA A 76 22.72 -0.60 42.42
C ALA A 76 24.09 -0.54 43.12
N SER A 77 24.77 0.60 43.03
CA SER A 77 26.10 0.81 43.64
C SER A 77 26.05 1.32 45.08
N ASP A 78 24.89 1.78 45.56
CA ASP A 78 24.70 2.30 46.91
C ASP A 78 23.91 1.29 47.77
N PRO A 79 24.55 0.59 48.72
CA PRO A 79 23.88 -0.38 49.57
C PRO A 79 22.75 0.20 50.44
N THR A 80 22.77 1.51 50.69
CA THR A 80 21.77 2.22 51.49
C THR A 80 20.58 2.73 50.68
N SER A 81 20.65 2.61 49.35
CA SER A 81 19.60 3.02 48.44
C SER A 81 18.31 2.23 48.67
N PRO A 82 17.12 2.86 48.53
CA PRO A 82 15.84 2.16 48.67
C PRO A 82 15.73 0.95 47.75
N GLU A 83 15.07 -0.11 48.25
CA GLU A 83 14.76 -1.31 47.48
C GLU A 83 13.33 -1.26 46.95
N ILE A 84 13.16 -1.70 45.70
CA ILE A 84 11.86 -2.03 45.12
C ILE A 84 11.81 -3.55 44.99
N PHE A 85 10.83 -4.14 45.67
CA PHE A 85 10.56 -5.58 45.63
C PHE A 85 9.65 -5.91 44.46
N VAL A 86 9.76 -7.14 43.96
CA VAL A 86 8.82 -7.66 42.96
C VAL A 86 7.40 -7.69 43.50
N SER A 87 6.42 -7.46 42.61
CA SER A 87 4.99 -7.47 42.94
C SER A 87 4.18 -8.24 41.90
N ASP A 88 2.96 -8.66 42.27
CA ASP A 88 2.05 -9.45 41.43
C ASP A 88 0.89 -8.62 40.86
N ASP A 89 1.06 -7.31 40.80
CA ASP A 89 0.03 -6.34 40.41
C ASP A 89 0.27 -5.75 39.02
N ALA A 90 1.02 -6.45 38.15
CA ALA A 90 1.21 -6.01 36.77
C ALA A 90 -0.14 -5.80 36.06
N ARG A 91 -0.18 -4.72 35.29
CA ARG A 91 -1.32 -4.29 34.47
C ARG A 91 -0.80 -3.82 33.12
N PHE A 92 -1.68 -3.23 32.32
CA PHE A 92 -1.31 -2.50 31.15
C PHE A 92 -0.20 -1.47 31.42
N VAL A 93 0.82 -1.46 30.56
CA VAL A 93 1.97 -0.57 30.64
C VAL A 93 1.93 0.36 29.44
N ASP A 94 1.78 1.66 29.68
CA ASP A 94 1.59 2.65 28.61
C ASP A 94 2.91 3.13 27.98
N SER A 95 4.00 3.10 28.76
CA SER A 95 5.33 3.53 28.33
C SER A 95 6.26 2.34 28.17
N ASP A 96 6.93 2.27 27.03
CA ASP A 96 7.83 1.18 26.69
C ASP A 96 9.14 1.27 27.51
N PRO A 97 9.47 0.28 28.36
CA PRO A 97 10.69 0.30 29.16
C PRO A 97 11.95 0.19 28.28
N GLY A 98 13.10 0.61 28.81
CA GLY A 98 14.35 0.59 28.06
C GLY A 98 14.79 -0.84 27.73
N HIS A 99 15.00 -1.14 26.46
CA HIS A 99 15.46 -2.47 26.00
C HIS A 99 16.51 -2.36 24.87
N SER A 100 17.24 -1.25 24.83
CA SER A 100 18.45 -1.12 24.01
C SER A 100 19.61 -1.92 24.61
N ILE A 101 20.62 -2.29 23.82
CA ILE A 101 21.82 -3.01 24.34
C ILE A 101 22.47 -2.30 25.54
N GLN A 102 22.39 -0.97 25.60
CA GLN A 102 22.87 -0.15 26.71
C GLN A 102 22.01 -0.32 27.96
N ALA A 103 20.68 -0.21 27.81
CA ALA A 103 19.73 -0.40 28.88
C ALA A 103 19.83 -1.84 29.43
N ILE A 104 19.88 -2.83 28.55
CA ILE A 104 19.97 -4.24 28.91
C ILE A 104 21.28 -4.54 29.67
N ARG A 105 22.41 -3.97 29.23
CA ARG A 105 23.67 -4.07 29.97
C ARG A 105 23.54 -3.49 31.38
N GLU A 106 22.95 -2.30 31.51
CA GLU A 106 22.75 -1.69 32.84
C GLU A 106 21.80 -2.52 33.70
N GLN A 107 20.71 -3.03 33.16
CA GLN A 107 19.76 -3.91 33.86
C GLN A 107 20.44 -5.17 34.42
N ILE A 108 21.28 -5.82 33.60
CA ILE A 108 21.98 -7.06 33.96
C ILE A 108 23.07 -6.81 35.01
N PHE A 109 23.83 -5.71 34.91
CA PHE A 109 25.07 -5.52 35.70
C PHE A 109 25.00 -4.43 36.77
N GLY A 110 24.04 -3.51 36.69
CA GLY A 110 23.91 -2.33 37.57
C GLY A 110 25.07 -1.33 37.46
N SER A 111 26.03 -1.57 36.56
CA SER A 111 27.24 -0.75 36.39
C SER A 111 27.81 -0.86 34.96
N ASN A 112 28.87 -0.11 34.68
CA ASN A 112 29.62 -0.23 33.42
C ASN A 112 30.53 -1.47 33.37
N ASP A 113 30.81 -2.11 34.52
CA ASP A 113 31.55 -3.37 34.56
C ASP A 113 30.62 -4.53 34.23
N SER A 114 30.98 -5.30 33.20
CA SER A 114 30.18 -6.43 32.71
C SER A 114 30.90 -7.77 32.86
N SER A 115 31.86 -7.84 33.79
CA SER A 115 32.70 -9.02 34.06
C SER A 115 32.13 -10.01 35.09
N ALA A 116 31.11 -9.60 35.85
CA ALA A 116 30.51 -10.42 36.90
C ALA A 116 29.91 -11.73 36.34
N ASN A 117 30.28 -12.87 36.93
CA ASN A 117 29.78 -14.20 36.60
C ASN A 117 29.57 -15.01 37.89
N PRO A 118 28.33 -15.31 38.31
CA PRO A 118 27.06 -15.02 37.63
C PRO A 118 26.75 -13.51 37.53
N ALA A 119 25.97 -13.12 36.52
CA ALA A 119 25.51 -11.74 36.37
C ALA A 119 24.54 -11.35 37.51
N PRO A 120 24.62 -10.11 38.04
CA PRO A 120 23.93 -9.74 39.27
C PRO A 120 22.42 -9.44 39.11
N MET A 121 21.95 -9.10 37.90
CA MET A 121 20.53 -8.80 37.60
C MET A 121 19.93 -7.70 38.49
N ASN A 122 20.71 -6.66 38.82
CA ASN A 122 20.40 -5.71 39.90
C ASN A 122 20.17 -4.26 39.44
N GLY A 123 20.20 -3.99 38.14
CA GLY A 123 20.12 -2.63 37.59
C GLY A 123 18.78 -2.26 36.95
N PHE A 124 17.75 -3.11 37.03
CA PHE A 124 16.47 -2.86 36.35
C PHE A 124 15.77 -1.61 36.88
N VAL A 125 15.72 -1.47 38.20
CA VAL A 125 15.14 -0.29 38.86
C VAL A 125 15.97 0.96 38.55
N GLN A 126 17.30 0.88 38.62
CA GLN A 126 18.19 2.00 38.31
C GLN A 126 18.01 2.49 36.86
N GLN A 127 17.94 1.56 35.90
CA GLN A 127 17.73 1.90 34.49
C GLN A 127 16.33 2.50 34.29
N ALA A 128 15.29 1.95 34.93
CA ALA A 128 13.93 2.50 34.88
C ALA A 128 13.82 3.92 35.47
N GLU A 129 14.51 4.20 36.58
CA GLU A 129 14.58 5.55 37.17
C GLU A 129 15.24 6.55 36.21
N SER A 130 16.28 6.11 35.47
CA SER A 130 16.99 6.97 34.51
C SER A 130 16.13 7.43 33.33
N MET A 131 14.99 6.79 33.10
CA MET A 131 14.06 7.13 32.02
C MET A 131 13.17 8.34 32.33
N ASP A 132 13.13 8.79 33.59
CA ASP A 132 12.30 9.91 34.06
C ASP A 132 10.79 9.72 33.77
N VAL A 133 10.31 8.47 33.85
CA VAL A 133 8.90 8.11 33.69
C VAL A 133 8.31 7.73 35.05
N GLU A 134 7.27 8.45 35.47
CA GLU A 134 6.63 8.25 36.78
C GLU A 134 6.15 6.80 36.96
N GLY A 135 6.56 6.16 38.06
CA GLY A 135 6.13 4.80 38.42
C GLY A 135 6.77 3.67 37.60
N MET A 136 7.62 3.96 36.62
CA MET A 136 8.36 2.95 35.84
C MET A 136 9.16 1.96 36.69
N PRO A 137 9.87 2.37 37.76
CA PRO A 137 10.66 1.47 38.60
C PRO A 137 9.84 0.37 39.28
N ARG A 138 8.59 0.67 39.68
CA ARG A 138 7.64 -0.35 40.18
C ARG A 138 7.08 -1.19 39.05
N THR A 139 6.82 -0.57 37.90
CA THR A 139 6.25 -1.23 36.73
C THR A 139 7.16 -2.33 36.20
N VAL A 140 8.46 -2.06 36.03
CA VAL A 140 9.44 -3.07 35.56
C VAL A 140 9.64 -4.23 36.55
N MET A 141 9.38 -4.00 37.84
CA MET A 141 9.46 -5.02 38.90
C MET A 141 8.14 -5.78 39.13
N SER A 142 7.06 -5.39 38.45
CA SER A 142 5.76 -6.07 38.57
C SER A 142 5.68 -7.30 37.66
N GLY A 143 4.88 -8.30 38.02
CA GLY A 143 4.54 -9.45 37.18
C GLY A 143 3.05 -9.81 37.27
N PHE A 144 2.55 -10.55 36.29
CA PHE A 144 1.14 -10.93 36.22
C PHE A 144 0.81 -12.05 37.19
N LYS A 145 -0.34 -11.94 37.85
CA LYS A 145 -0.97 -13.08 38.52
C LYS A 145 -1.38 -14.15 37.50
N PRO A 146 -1.28 -15.44 37.84
CA PRO A 146 -1.75 -16.53 36.96
C PRO A 146 -3.19 -16.36 36.47
N GLU A 147 -4.06 -15.74 37.28
CA GLU A 147 -5.47 -15.52 36.93
C GLU A 147 -5.68 -14.38 35.91
N LEU A 148 -4.71 -13.48 35.73
CA LEU A 148 -4.76 -12.38 34.75
C LEU A 148 -4.22 -12.81 33.38
N VAL A 149 -3.41 -13.86 33.35
CA VAL A 149 -2.88 -14.49 32.13
C VAL A 149 -3.37 -15.94 31.96
N PRO A 150 -4.69 -16.20 32.02
CA PRO A 150 -5.22 -17.56 32.12
C PRO A 150 -4.89 -18.46 30.92
N VAL A 151 -4.69 -17.90 29.72
CA VAL A 151 -4.29 -18.68 28.53
C VAL A 151 -2.87 -19.20 28.68
N TYR A 152 -1.93 -18.32 29.06
CA TYR A 152 -0.54 -18.71 29.27
C TYR A 152 -0.38 -19.65 30.47
N THR A 153 -1.13 -19.41 31.54
CA THR A 153 -1.22 -20.30 32.72
C THR A 153 -1.68 -21.70 32.33
N GLU A 154 -2.74 -21.84 31.53
CA GLU A 154 -3.23 -23.15 31.10
C GLU A 154 -2.21 -23.87 30.22
N LEU A 155 -1.61 -23.17 29.25
CA LEU A 155 -0.58 -23.75 28.39
C LEU A 155 0.64 -24.23 29.19
N ALA A 156 1.06 -23.48 30.21
CA ALA A 156 2.14 -23.85 31.11
C ALA A 156 1.80 -25.06 32.02
N ASN A 157 0.52 -25.25 32.35
CA ASN A 157 0.05 -26.40 33.11
C ASN A 157 -0.11 -27.66 32.25
N GLU A 158 -0.38 -27.49 30.95
CA GLU A 158 -0.67 -28.59 30.03
C GLU A 158 0.54 -29.09 29.25
N PHE A 159 1.55 -28.24 29.04
CA PHE A 159 2.68 -28.51 28.16
C PHE A 159 4.02 -28.18 28.81
N ALA A 160 5.10 -28.13 28.02
CA ALA A 160 6.44 -27.89 28.52
C ALA A 160 6.75 -26.39 28.62
N VAL A 161 7.13 -25.93 29.80
CA VAL A 161 7.70 -24.59 30.03
C VAL A 161 9.21 -24.70 30.12
N PHE A 162 9.91 -23.80 29.44
CA PHE A 162 11.35 -23.63 29.61
C PHE A 162 11.58 -22.46 30.57
N ASP A 163 12.02 -22.76 31.79
CA ASP A 163 12.33 -21.73 32.80
C ASP A 163 13.80 -21.29 32.75
N ARG A 164 14.56 -21.75 31.76
CA ARG A 164 15.92 -21.26 31.44
C ARG A 164 16.12 -21.00 29.94
N TRP A 165 15.09 -20.47 29.28
CA TRP A 165 15.20 -19.97 27.92
C TRP A 165 15.54 -18.47 27.92
N PHE A 166 16.67 -18.12 27.32
CA PHE A 166 17.18 -16.75 27.29
C PHE A 166 17.05 -16.16 25.89
N ALA A 167 16.83 -14.84 25.80
CA ALA A 167 17.01 -14.11 24.56
C ALA A 167 18.41 -14.39 24.00
N SER A 168 18.51 -14.59 22.69
CA SER A 168 19.75 -15.07 22.05
C SER A 168 20.89 -14.04 22.15
N VAL A 169 20.55 -12.77 22.29
CA VAL A 169 21.48 -11.64 22.43
C VAL A 169 20.88 -10.59 23.36
N PRO A 170 21.68 -9.92 24.23
CA PRO A 170 21.22 -8.79 25.05
C PRO A 170 21.05 -7.52 24.20
N ALA A 171 20.13 -7.55 23.25
CA ALA A 171 19.86 -6.47 22.30
C ALA A 171 18.36 -6.35 22.01
N SER A 172 17.99 -5.31 21.24
CA SER A 172 16.61 -5.02 20.82
C SER A 172 15.96 -6.17 20.02
N THR A 173 14.67 -6.02 19.73
CA THR A 173 13.78 -6.98 19.06
C THR A 173 14.38 -7.70 17.84
N GLN A 174 14.89 -6.97 16.83
CA GLN A 174 15.24 -7.59 15.54
C GLN A 174 16.43 -8.56 15.61
N PRO A 175 17.55 -8.23 16.27
CA PRO A 175 18.61 -9.19 16.51
C PRO A 175 18.09 -10.53 17.05
N ASN A 176 17.21 -10.51 18.06
CA ASN A 176 16.66 -11.73 18.64
C ASN A 176 15.70 -12.47 17.68
N ARG A 177 14.82 -11.76 16.96
CA ARG A 177 13.98 -12.37 15.91
C ARG A 177 14.81 -12.99 14.78
N PHE A 178 15.99 -12.44 14.47
CA PHE A 178 16.90 -13.04 13.49
C PHE A 178 17.49 -14.36 13.96
N TYR A 179 17.87 -14.46 15.24
CA TYR A 179 18.34 -15.72 15.82
C TYR A 179 17.31 -16.84 15.70
N VAL A 180 16.01 -16.54 15.90
CA VAL A 180 14.93 -17.54 15.77
C VAL A 180 14.92 -18.23 14.40
N HIS A 181 15.24 -17.49 13.34
CA HIS A 181 15.13 -18.00 11.96
C HIS A 181 16.46 -18.22 11.25
N SER A 182 17.60 -17.84 11.83
CA SER A 182 18.91 -17.98 11.18
C SER A 182 20.06 -18.34 12.11
N ALA A 183 19.80 -18.50 13.42
CA ALA A 183 20.80 -18.78 14.45
C ALA A 183 21.94 -17.74 14.55
N THR A 184 21.78 -16.57 13.92
CA THR A 184 22.66 -15.41 14.05
C THR A 184 21.87 -14.12 13.77
N SER A 185 22.30 -12.99 14.32
CA SER A 185 21.83 -11.66 13.91
C SER A 185 22.69 -11.01 12.82
N HIS A 186 23.69 -11.72 12.29
CA HIS A 186 24.66 -11.21 11.32
C HIS A 186 25.37 -9.93 11.79
N GLY A 187 25.79 -9.92 13.06
CA GLY A 187 26.44 -8.76 13.68
C GLY A 187 25.50 -7.64 14.12
N ALA A 188 24.18 -7.73 13.88
CA ALA A 188 23.24 -6.73 14.37
C ALA A 188 23.08 -6.78 15.89
N SER A 189 23.26 -5.64 16.55
CA SER A 189 23.08 -5.45 17.99
C SER A 189 22.00 -4.40 18.33
N SER A 190 21.33 -3.87 17.31
CA SER A 190 20.25 -2.90 17.38
C SER A 190 19.47 -2.91 16.07
N ASN A 191 18.36 -2.17 16.03
CA ASN A 191 17.50 -2.09 14.87
C ASN A 191 17.99 -1.02 13.87
N VAL A 192 19.08 -1.31 13.15
CA VAL A 192 19.66 -0.36 12.19
C VAL A 192 18.79 -0.29 10.93
N ARG A 193 18.02 0.80 10.79
CA ARG A 193 17.07 1.04 9.69
C ARG A 193 17.64 0.75 8.30
N LYS A 194 18.86 1.24 8.01
CA LYS A 194 19.50 1.04 6.70
C LYS A 194 19.68 -0.44 6.37
N ASP A 195 20.13 -1.22 7.34
CA ASP A 195 20.43 -2.64 7.14
C ASP A 195 19.13 -3.46 7.02
N LEU A 196 18.09 -3.08 7.76
CA LEU A 196 16.74 -3.64 7.63
C LEU A 196 16.15 -3.40 6.22
N ILE A 197 16.34 -2.19 5.69
CA ILE A 197 15.93 -1.81 4.33
C ILE A 197 16.70 -2.61 3.28
N ASP A 198 18.03 -2.72 3.39
CA ASP A 198 18.86 -3.48 2.44
C ASP A 198 18.58 -5.00 2.49
N GLY A 199 18.13 -5.48 3.64
CA GLY A 199 17.81 -6.86 3.91
C GLY A 199 19.03 -7.69 4.31
N PHE A 200 18.81 -8.55 5.30
CA PHE A 200 19.84 -9.32 5.98
C PHE A 200 20.25 -10.57 5.16
N PRO A 201 21.56 -10.77 4.89
CA PRO A 201 22.03 -11.75 3.91
C PRO A 201 22.28 -13.15 4.49
N GLN A 202 22.17 -13.34 5.81
CA GLN A 202 22.47 -14.62 6.45
C GLN A 202 21.56 -15.74 5.95
N LYS A 203 22.10 -16.97 5.97
CA LYS A 203 21.34 -18.17 5.65
C LYS A 203 20.27 -18.40 6.71
N THR A 204 19.04 -18.65 6.26
CA THR A 204 17.90 -18.88 7.16
C THR A 204 17.53 -20.37 7.23
N ILE A 205 16.67 -20.72 8.19
CA ILE A 205 15.99 -22.01 8.23
C ILE A 205 15.14 -22.21 6.97
N PHE A 206 14.56 -21.16 6.39
CA PHE A 206 13.79 -21.24 5.15
C PHE A 206 14.66 -21.69 3.97
N ASP A 207 15.87 -21.14 3.86
CA ASP A 207 16.85 -21.58 2.86
C ASP A 207 17.23 -23.04 3.07
N SER A 208 17.41 -23.44 4.33
CA SER A 208 17.73 -24.84 4.69
C SER A 208 16.58 -25.81 4.37
N LEU A 209 15.32 -25.40 4.58
CA LEU A 209 14.15 -26.20 4.23
C LEU A 209 14.03 -26.38 2.72
N ASP A 210 14.19 -25.30 1.96
CA ASP A 210 14.18 -25.32 0.50
C ASP A 210 15.29 -26.22 -0.06
N GLU A 211 16.51 -26.17 0.51
CA GLU A 211 17.64 -27.02 0.11
C GLU A 211 17.40 -28.52 0.39
N ASN A 212 16.48 -28.85 1.31
CA ASN A 212 16.16 -30.22 1.73
C ASN A 212 14.77 -30.68 1.24
N ASP A 213 14.20 -30.01 0.23
CA ASP A 213 12.87 -30.32 -0.34
C ASP A 213 11.73 -30.34 0.71
N LEU A 214 11.86 -29.53 1.77
CA LEU A 214 10.85 -29.29 2.79
C LEU A 214 10.12 -27.97 2.52
N THR A 215 8.93 -27.82 3.10
CA THR A 215 8.05 -26.67 2.85
C THR A 215 7.94 -25.77 4.06
N PHE A 216 7.82 -24.46 3.82
CA PHE A 216 7.46 -23.49 4.85
C PHE A 216 6.28 -22.63 4.41
N GLY A 217 5.64 -21.95 5.37
CA GLY A 217 4.60 -20.96 5.13
C GLY A 217 4.58 -19.90 6.21
N ILE A 218 4.45 -18.65 5.80
CA ILE A 218 4.43 -17.47 6.67
C ILE A 218 3.00 -16.93 6.65
N TYR A 219 2.35 -16.94 7.81
CA TYR A 219 0.97 -16.53 8.00
C TYR A 219 0.92 -15.21 8.77
N TYR A 220 0.63 -14.12 8.07
CA TYR A 220 0.81 -12.77 8.58
C TYR A 220 -0.51 -12.01 8.69
N GLN A 221 -0.58 -11.10 9.66
CA GLN A 221 -1.72 -10.19 9.82
C GLN A 221 -1.36 -8.74 9.42
N ASN A 222 -0.10 -8.32 9.58
CA ASN A 222 0.44 -7.06 9.03
C ASN A 222 1.59 -7.32 8.04
N ILE A 223 2.61 -6.46 7.95
CA ILE A 223 3.72 -6.65 7.02
C ILE A 223 4.62 -7.78 7.56
N PRO A 224 4.96 -8.80 6.76
CA PRO A 224 5.74 -9.93 7.27
C PRO A 224 7.15 -9.50 7.71
N ALA A 225 7.48 -9.62 9.00
CA ALA A 225 8.80 -9.31 9.55
C ALA A 225 9.89 -10.22 8.98
N THR A 226 9.53 -11.45 8.64
CA THR A 226 10.42 -12.38 7.89
C THR A 226 10.92 -11.81 6.55
N LEU A 227 10.30 -10.78 5.97
CA LEU A 227 10.83 -10.08 4.80
C LEU A 227 12.07 -9.23 5.09
N PHE A 228 12.51 -9.06 6.34
CA PHE A 228 13.84 -8.50 6.64
C PHE A 228 14.98 -9.40 6.14
N PHE A 229 14.74 -10.70 5.93
CA PHE A 229 15.72 -11.58 5.29
C PHE A 229 15.73 -11.40 3.78
N LYS A 230 16.91 -11.09 3.23
CA LYS A 230 17.11 -10.89 1.78
C LYS A 230 16.74 -12.12 0.96
N SER A 231 16.93 -13.33 1.50
CA SER A 231 16.57 -14.58 0.82
C SER A 231 15.06 -14.75 0.62
N LEU A 232 14.25 -14.25 1.54
CA LEU A 232 12.79 -14.34 1.49
C LEU A 232 12.13 -13.33 0.55
N ARG A 233 12.86 -12.29 0.12
CA ARG A 233 12.40 -11.32 -0.91
C ARG A 233 12.45 -11.85 -2.34
N LYS A 234 12.92 -13.08 -2.56
CA LYS A 234 13.01 -13.70 -3.90
C LYS A 234 11.62 -14.13 -4.39
N LEU A 235 11.32 -13.90 -5.67
CA LEU A 235 10.02 -14.20 -6.29
C LEU A 235 9.54 -15.65 -6.08
N LYS A 236 10.47 -16.63 -6.02
CA LYS A 236 10.14 -18.04 -5.75
C LYS A 236 9.43 -18.26 -4.40
N HIS A 237 9.61 -17.37 -3.43
CA HIS A 237 9.00 -17.46 -2.11
C HIS A 237 7.68 -16.67 -2.00
N ALA A 238 7.29 -15.89 -3.03
CA ALA A 238 6.08 -15.05 -2.97
C ALA A 238 4.81 -15.86 -2.62
N ILE A 239 4.71 -17.10 -3.12
CA ILE A 239 3.58 -18.01 -2.84
C ILE A 239 3.62 -18.65 -1.45
N LYS A 240 4.67 -18.41 -0.64
CA LYS A 240 4.84 -18.94 0.72
C LYS A 240 4.27 -17.99 1.79
N PHE A 241 3.92 -16.77 1.39
CA PHE A 241 3.29 -15.77 2.24
C PHE A 241 1.77 -15.85 2.12
N HIS A 242 1.10 -15.87 3.26
CA HIS A 242 -0.33 -16.12 3.37
C HIS A 242 -0.97 -15.15 4.36
N ASN A 243 -2.07 -14.51 3.96
CA ASN A 243 -2.88 -13.77 4.91
C ASN A 243 -3.44 -14.73 5.97
N TYR A 244 -3.19 -14.41 7.24
CA TYR A 244 -3.59 -15.22 8.40
C TYR A 244 -5.09 -15.52 8.40
N ALA A 245 -5.94 -14.48 8.34
CA ALA A 245 -7.38 -14.60 8.44
C ALA A 245 -7.99 -15.47 7.32
N LEU A 246 -7.46 -15.36 6.10
CA LEU A 246 -7.98 -16.08 4.93
C LEU A 246 -7.47 -17.53 4.83
N LYS A 247 -6.20 -17.78 5.17
CA LYS A 247 -5.52 -19.03 4.80
C LYS A 247 -5.11 -19.90 5.98
N PHE A 248 -4.79 -19.34 7.15
CA PHE A 248 -4.25 -20.12 8.26
C PHE A 248 -5.24 -21.18 8.74
N LYS A 249 -6.45 -20.75 9.15
CA LYS A 249 -7.54 -21.65 9.55
C LYS A 249 -7.93 -22.64 8.45
N LEU A 250 -7.90 -22.21 7.20
CA LEU A 250 -8.21 -23.07 6.05
C LEU A 250 -7.16 -24.17 5.85
N HIS A 251 -5.87 -23.84 5.92
CA HIS A 251 -4.78 -24.79 5.76
C HIS A 251 -4.74 -25.76 6.94
N ALA A 252 -4.92 -25.26 8.17
CA ALA A 252 -5.04 -26.08 9.37
C ALA A 252 -6.21 -27.07 9.27
N LYS A 253 -7.42 -26.60 8.95
CA LYS A 253 -8.63 -27.45 8.81
C LYS A 253 -8.47 -28.52 7.72
N LYS A 254 -7.77 -28.20 6.63
CA LYS A 254 -7.53 -29.14 5.51
C LYS A 254 -6.36 -30.10 5.73
N GLY A 255 -5.61 -29.95 6.81
CA GLY A 255 -4.38 -30.73 7.04
C GLY A 255 -3.30 -30.42 6.00
N LYS A 256 -3.16 -29.15 5.61
CA LYS A 256 -2.22 -28.67 4.58
C LYS A 256 -1.18 -27.68 5.11
N LEU A 257 -0.97 -27.63 6.42
CA LEU A 257 0.09 -26.81 6.98
C LEU A 257 1.47 -27.38 6.57
N PRO A 258 2.43 -26.53 6.16
CA PRO A 258 3.76 -26.94 5.73
C PRO A 258 4.62 -27.47 6.89
N ASN A 259 5.87 -27.83 6.62
CA ASN A 259 6.77 -28.39 7.63
C ASN A 259 7.23 -27.34 8.66
N TYR A 260 7.34 -26.09 8.25
CA TYR A 260 7.68 -24.97 9.12
C TYR A 260 6.69 -23.82 8.92
N VAL A 261 5.98 -23.45 9.97
CA VAL A 261 4.91 -22.45 9.95
C VAL A 261 5.33 -21.30 10.84
N VAL A 262 5.39 -20.10 10.30
CA VAL A 262 5.53 -18.88 11.10
C VAL A 262 4.18 -18.20 11.15
N VAL A 263 3.71 -17.89 12.36
CA VAL A 263 2.50 -17.09 12.55
C VAL A 263 2.91 -15.73 13.12
N GLU A 264 2.66 -14.68 12.36
CA GLU A 264 3.01 -13.31 12.72
C GLU A 264 1.76 -12.53 13.17
N GLN A 265 2.00 -11.67 14.15
CA GLN A 265 0.97 -10.93 14.89
C GLN A 265 0.47 -9.71 14.10
N ARG A 266 -0.57 -9.08 14.67
CA ARG A 266 -0.88 -7.68 14.41
C ARG A 266 -0.04 -6.83 15.33
N TYR A 267 0.82 -6.04 14.72
CA TYR A 267 1.73 -5.14 15.40
C TYR A 267 1.11 -3.75 15.56
N PHE A 268 0.24 -3.30 14.65
CA PHE A 268 -0.36 -1.96 14.73
C PHE A 268 -1.61 -1.95 15.61
N ASP A 269 -1.65 -1.04 16.59
CA ASP A 269 -2.73 -0.93 17.56
C ASP A 269 -3.79 0.11 17.14
N VAL A 270 -4.86 -0.35 16.50
CA VAL A 270 -5.97 0.50 16.03
C VAL A 270 -7.30 -0.02 16.55
N ASN A 271 -8.31 0.84 16.71
CA ASN A 271 -9.57 0.51 17.37
C ASN A 271 -10.29 -0.70 16.74
N LEU A 272 -10.25 -0.82 15.43
CA LEU A 272 -10.90 -1.92 14.69
C LEU A 272 -10.08 -3.22 14.74
N PHE A 273 -8.76 -3.11 14.82
CA PHE A 273 -7.82 -4.23 14.76
C PHE A 273 -6.72 -4.04 15.80
N PRO A 274 -7.02 -4.23 17.10
CA PRO A 274 -6.04 -3.99 18.16
C PRO A 274 -4.83 -4.91 18.02
N ALA A 275 -3.66 -4.42 18.39
CA ALA A 275 -2.43 -5.21 18.34
C ALA A 275 -2.53 -6.43 19.26
N ASN A 276 -1.87 -7.53 18.88
CA ASN A 276 -2.01 -8.83 19.54
C ASN A 276 -0.67 -9.56 19.76
N ASP A 277 0.40 -8.80 19.95
CA ASP A 277 1.81 -9.21 20.07
C ASP A 277 2.37 -9.15 21.51
N ASP A 278 1.60 -8.66 22.48
CA ASP A 278 1.98 -8.38 23.87
C ASP A 278 3.01 -7.24 24.09
N HIS A 279 3.42 -6.50 23.06
CA HIS A 279 4.34 -5.36 23.19
C HIS A 279 3.76 -4.27 24.12
N PRO A 280 4.53 -3.56 24.97
CA PRO A 280 4.07 -2.33 25.62
C PRO A 280 3.91 -1.17 24.59
N SER A 281 2.74 -0.60 24.33
CA SER A 281 1.56 -0.48 25.17
C SER A 281 0.31 -1.12 24.55
N HIS A 282 0.42 -2.39 24.22
CA HIS A 282 -0.67 -3.24 23.74
C HIS A 282 -1.27 -4.06 24.89
N ASP A 283 -2.56 -4.40 24.76
CA ASP A 283 -3.28 -5.14 25.79
C ASP A 283 -2.96 -6.63 25.72
N VAL A 284 -2.28 -7.15 26.75
CA VAL A 284 -1.93 -8.58 26.90
C VAL A 284 -3.17 -9.49 26.86
N ALA A 285 -4.36 -8.97 27.18
CA ALA A 285 -5.61 -9.73 26.99
C ALA A 285 -5.89 -10.04 25.51
N ILE A 286 -5.46 -9.18 24.58
CA ILE A 286 -5.64 -9.39 23.14
C ILE A 286 -4.59 -10.38 22.62
N GLY A 287 -3.34 -10.32 23.08
CA GLY A 287 -2.33 -11.32 22.73
C GLY A 287 -2.67 -12.73 23.23
N GLN A 288 -3.21 -12.85 24.44
CA GLN A 288 -3.76 -14.11 24.94
C GLN A 288 -4.88 -14.67 24.06
N LYS A 289 -5.81 -13.83 23.59
CA LYS A 289 -6.88 -14.25 22.67
C LYS A 289 -6.31 -14.75 21.35
N PHE A 290 -5.27 -14.09 20.84
CA PHE A 290 -4.59 -14.52 19.62
C PHE A 290 -3.90 -15.89 19.80
N VAL A 291 -3.15 -16.09 20.88
CA VAL A 291 -2.50 -17.38 21.16
C VAL A 291 -3.53 -18.49 21.38
N LYS A 292 -4.65 -18.20 22.06
CA LYS A 292 -5.79 -19.11 22.18
C LYS A 292 -6.37 -19.48 20.83
N GLU A 293 -6.62 -18.51 19.96
CA GLU A 293 -7.15 -18.76 18.61
C GLU A 293 -6.22 -19.68 17.81
N VAL A 294 -4.91 -19.40 17.83
CA VAL A 294 -3.92 -20.20 17.11
C VAL A 294 -3.87 -21.62 17.65
N TYR A 295 -3.84 -21.79 18.97
CA TYR A 295 -3.87 -23.09 19.61
C TYR A 295 -5.12 -23.88 19.21
N GLU A 296 -6.31 -23.31 19.32
CA GLU A 296 -7.58 -24.00 19.03
C GLU A 296 -7.72 -24.36 17.55
N ILE A 297 -7.23 -23.51 16.64
CA ILE A 297 -7.16 -23.81 15.21
C ILE A 297 -6.28 -25.04 14.94
N LEU A 298 -5.11 -25.10 15.58
CA LEU A 298 -4.15 -26.20 15.39
C LEU A 298 -4.60 -27.48 16.10
N ARG A 299 -5.17 -27.36 17.30
CA ARG A 299 -5.73 -28.46 18.09
C ARG A 299 -6.88 -29.16 17.37
N ALA A 300 -7.67 -28.41 16.60
CA ALA A 300 -8.74 -28.93 15.75
C ALA A 300 -8.25 -29.45 14.38
N SER A 301 -6.97 -29.29 14.05
CA SER A 301 -6.41 -29.76 12.79
C SER A 301 -6.28 -31.29 12.76
N PRO A 302 -6.55 -31.95 11.62
CA PRO A 302 -6.19 -33.37 11.45
C PRO A 302 -4.68 -33.64 11.55
N GLN A 303 -3.83 -32.60 11.48
CA GLN A 303 -2.38 -32.71 11.66
C GLN A 303 -1.92 -32.56 13.12
N TRP A 304 -2.82 -32.37 14.10
CA TRP A 304 -2.46 -32.11 15.51
C TRP A 304 -1.43 -33.10 16.09
N LYS A 305 -1.60 -34.41 15.83
CA LYS A 305 -0.67 -35.47 16.29
C LYS A 305 0.70 -35.43 15.60
N GLU A 306 0.90 -34.57 14.61
CA GLU A 306 2.13 -34.40 13.86
C GLU A 306 2.75 -33.01 14.06
N MET A 307 2.28 -32.26 15.07
CA MET A 307 2.63 -30.86 15.30
C MET A 307 3.37 -30.62 16.63
N ALA A 308 4.27 -29.64 16.59
CA ALA A 308 4.77 -28.95 17.76
C ALA A 308 4.64 -27.44 17.55
N ILE A 309 4.24 -26.71 18.58
CA ILE A 309 4.14 -25.24 18.56
C ILE A 309 5.18 -24.70 19.55
N LEU A 310 6.09 -23.87 19.06
CA LEU A 310 7.02 -23.10 19.86
C LEU A 310 6.45 -21.68 20.02
N LEU A 311 5.95 -21.38 21.22
CA LEU A 311 5.57 -20.04 21.64
C LEU A 311 6.74 -19.46 22.44
N THR A 312 7.32 -18.36 21.98
CA THR A 312 8.44 -17.67 22.64
C THR A 312 8.23 -16.15 22.55
N TYR A 313 9.08 -15.39 23.22
CA TYR A 313 9.24 -13.96 23.01
C TYR A 313 10.61 -13.66 22.38
N ASP A 314 10.77 -12.48 21.82
CA ASP A 314 12.03 -12.00 21.25
C ASP A 314 13.03 -11.55 22.32
N GLU A 315 12.63 -10.63 23.20
CA GLU A 315 13.42 -10.12 24.32
C GLU A 315 12.51 -9.74 25.51
N HIS A 316 13.10 -9.22 26.60
CA HIS A 316 12.41 -9.08 27.90
C HIS A 316 11.66 -7.77 28.11
N GLY A 317 11.78 -6.80 27.21
CA GLY A 317 11.06 -5.52 27.22
C GLY A 317 11.45 -4.61 28.36
N GLY A 318 12.64 -4.79 28.94
CA GLY A 318 13.09 -4.09 30.15
C GLY A 318 12.43 -4.53 31.46
N PHE A 319 11.56 -5.55 31.44
CA PHE A 319 10.97 -6.11 32.65
C PHE A 319 11.97 -6.98 33.42
N PHE A 320 11.89 -6.93 34.74
CA PHE A 320 12.80 -7.65 35.63
C PHE A 320 12.74 -9.17 35.43
N ASP A 321 13.90 -9.81 35.56
CA ASP A 321 14.01 -11.25 35.75
C ASP A 321 15.12 -11.54 36.76
N HIS A 322 14.87 -12.46 37.68
CA HIS A 322 15.77 -12.76 38.79
C HIS A 322 16.89 -13.74 38.42
N VAL A 323 16.78 -14.47 37.31
CA VAL A 323 17.75 -15.51 36.96
C VAL A 323 18.95 -14.91 36.22
N PRO A 324 20.18 -15.12 36.72
CA PRO A 324 21.38 -14.65 36.05
C PRO A 324 21.49 -15.15 34.61
N THR A 325 21.70 -14.23 33.68
CA THR A 325 21.96 -14.58 32.28
C THR A 325 23.36 -15.21 32.09
N PRO A 326 23.52 -16.18 31.19
CA PRO A 326 24.83 -16.72 30.81
C PRO A 326 25.76 -15.66 30.17
N VAL A 327 26.86 -15.37 30.86
CA VAL A 327 27.90 -14.43 30.42
C VAL A 327 29.20 -15.10 29.95
N SER A 328 29.23 -16.43 29.92
CA SER A 328 30.39 -17.23 29.50
C SER A 328 29.95 -18.53 28.86
N GLY A 329 30.76 -19.07 27.94
CA GLY A 329 30.45 -20.35 27.27
C GLY A 329 29.37 -20.26 26.19
N VAL A 330 29.00 -19.05 25.79
CA VAL A 330 28.06 -18.79 24.69
C VAL A 330 28.86 -18.68 23.39
N PRO A 331 28.60 -19.53 22.37
CA PRO A 331 29.34 -19.48 21.12
C PRO A 331 28.88 -18.30 20.25
N ASN A 332 29.82 -17.56 19.68
CA ASN A 332 29.54 -16.66 18.56
C ASN A 332 29.41 -17.49 17.27
N PRO A 333 28.22 -17.54 16.64
CA PRO A 333 27.93 -18.48 15.55
C PRO A 333 28.63 -18.15 14.22
N ASP A 334 28.95 -16.88 13.96
CA ASP A 334 29.49 -16.42 12.66
C ASP A 334 30.81 -15.64 12.76
N GLY A 335 31.32 -15.43 13.97
CA GLY A 335 32.57 -14.73 14.23
C GLY A 335 32.50 -13.22 13.97
N ILE A 336 31.30 -12.67 13.74
CA ILE A 336 31.11 -11.25 13.50
C ILE A 336 31.10 -10.52 14.85
N ILE A 337 31.75 -9.37 14.88
CA ILE A 337 31.72 -8.44 16.02
C ILE A 337 30.74 -7.32 15.68
N GLY A 338 29.91 -6.94 16.64
CA GLY A 338 28.92 -5.89 16.47
C GLY A 338 29.55 -4.51 16.19
N PRO A 339 28.74 -3.55 15.76
CA PRO A 339 29.21 -2.20 15.43
C PRO A 339 29.64 -1.39 16.66
N ASP A 340 30.24 -0.23 16.38
CA ASP A 340 30.52 0.84 17.37
C ASP A 340 29.21 1.26 18.08
N PRO A 341 29.26 1.65 19.38
CA PRO A 341 30.44 1.80 20.24
C PRO A 341 30.78 0.58 21.10
N PHE A 342 29.96 -0.48 21.08
CA PHE A 342 30.12 -1.60 22.02
C PHE A 342 31.03 -2.72 21.52
N TYR A 343 31.18 -2.87 20.20
CA TYR A 343 31.94 -3.98 19.59
C TYR A 343 31.58 -5.32 20.23
N PHE A 344 30.28 -5.55 20.40
CA PHE A 344 29.77 -6.70 21.14
C PHE A 344 30.12 -7.99 20.41
N ARG A 345 30.68 -8.96 21.13
CA ARG A 345 31.26 -10.18 20.54
C ARG A 345 30.27 -11.31 20.34
N PHE A 346 28.99 -11.13 20.69
CA PHE A 346 27.98 -12.19 20.64
C PHE A 346 28.38 -13.43 21.45
N ASP A 347 29.04 -13.21 22.58
CA ASP A 347 29.56 -14.22 23.51
C ASP A 347 28.79 -14.26 24.84
N ARG A 348 27.58 -13.66 24.87
CA ARG A 348 26.67 -13.60 26.02
C ARG A 348 25.21 -13.62 25.56
N LEU A 349 24.33 -14.20 26.37
CA LEU A 349 22.89 -14.21 26.13
C LEU A 349 22.20 -12.98 26.75
N GLY A 350 20.93 -12.77 26.40
CA GLY A 350 20.05 -11.77 27.00
C GLY A 350 19.33 -12.30 28.24
N VAL A 351 18.29 -11.60 28.66
CA VAL A 351 17.44 -11.97 29.82
C VAL A 351 16.50 -13.13 29.45
N ARG A 352 16.01 -13.88 30.45
CA ARG A 352 15.03 -14.94 30.20
C ARG A 352 13.73 -14.39 29.63
N VAL A 353 13.16 -15.16 28.71
CA VAL A 353 11.88 -14.86 28.06
C VAL A 353 10.90 -16.03 28.21
N PRO A 354 9.58 -15.79 28.27
CA PRO A 354 8.60 -16.87 28.34
C PRO A 354 8.73 -17.79 27.12
N THR A 355 8.84 -19.10 27.34
CA THR A 355 8.88 -20.08 26.25
C THR A 355 8.11 -21.34 26.63
N ILE A 356 7.17 -21.73 25.77
CA ILE A 356 6.32 -22.91 25.93
C ILE A 356 6.38 -23.75 24.65
N LEU A 357 6.67 -25.04 24.79
CA LEU A 357 6.58 -26.01 23.69
C LEU A 357 5.31 -26.85 23.87
N ILE A 358 4.40 -26.71 22.92
CA ILE A 358 3.07 -27.32 22.93
C ILE A 358 3.03 -28.46 21.91
N SER A 359 2.74 -29.67 22.37
CA SER A 359 2.59 -30.84 21.52
C SER A 359 1.87 -31.95 22.29
N PRO A 360 1.07 -32.81 21.63
CA PRO A 360 0.52 -33.99 22.29
C PRO A 360 1.60 -35.01 22.68
N TRP A 361 2.85 -34.83 22.25
CA TRP A 361 3.97 -35.72 22.58
C TRP A 361 4.72 -35.35 23.87
N ILE A 362 4.21 -34.38 24.63
CA ILE A 362 4.86 -33.85 25.83
C ILE A 362 4.00 -34.16 27.06
N ASP A 363 4.62 -34.68 28.11
CA ASP A 363 3.96 -34.91 29.39
C ASP A 363 3.38 -33.63 30.00
N LYS A 364 2.21 -33.77 30.62
CA LYS A 364 1.48 -32.66 31.24
C LYS A 364 2.33 -31.98 32.32
N GLY A 365 2.39 -30.64 32.28
CA GLY A 365 3.09 -29.84 33.28
C GLY A 365 4.60 -30.04 33.28
N THR A 366 5.20 -30.36 32.14
CA THR A 366 6.66 -30.51 32.04
C THR A 366 7.37 -29.17 32.30
N VAL A 367 8.48 -29.20 33.05
CA VAL A 367 9.41 -28.06 33.18
C VAL A 367 10.79 -28.46 32.69
N ILE A 368 11.39 -27.64 31.85
CA ILE A 368 12.71 -27.87 31.26
C ILE A 368 13.67 -26.82 31.81
N HIS A 369 14.51 -27.26 32.75
CA HIS A 369 15.50 -26.42 33.43
C HIS A 369 16.79 -26.22 32.65
N GLU A 370 17.23 -27.16 31.83
CA GLU A 370 18.46 -27.03 31.05
C GLU A 370 18.32 -27.73 29.69
N PRO A 371 18.90 -27.17 28.61
CA PRO A 371 19.09 -27.94 27.39
C PRO A 371 20.15 -29.02 27.66
N ARG A 372 19.74 -30.30 27.73
CA ARG A 372 20.70 -31.42 27.82
C ARG A 372 21.51 -31.53 26.52
N MET A 373 22.67 -30.89 26.47
CA MET A 373 23.66 -31.01 25.39
C MET A 373 24.41 -32.35 25.52
N HIS A 374 23.93 -33.40 24.86
CA HIS A 374 24.73 -34.59 24.59
C HIS A 374 25.19 -34.57 23.12
N GLY A 375 26.30 -33.87 22.86
CA GLY A 375 26.99 -33.90 21.56
C GLY A 375 26.20 -33.27 20.40
N LEU A 376 26.78 -33.32 19.19
CA LEU A 376 26.21 -32.82 17.92
C LEU A 376 24.93 -33.57 17.45
N GLU A 377 24.16 -34.16 18.36
CA GLU A 377 22.82 -34.66 18.06
C GLU A 377 21.80 -33.51 18.19
N PRO A 378 20.84 -33.37 17.26
CA PRO A 378 19.75 -32.41 17.41
C PRO A 378 19.02 -32.69 18.72
N LEU A 379 18.52 -31.62 19.35
CA LEU A 379 17.80 -31.60 20.63
C LEU A 379 16.83 -32.80 20.72
N ARG A 380 17.31 -33.91 21.29
CA ARG A 380 16.48 -35.07 21.59
C ARG A 380 15.73 -34.72 22.85
N ILE A 381 14.46 -34.37 22.70
CA ILE A 381 13.48 -34.35 23.79
C ILE A 381 13.24 -35.81 24.22
N ASN A 382 14.28 -36.52 24.64
CA ASN A 382 14.24 -37.94 25.00
C ASN A 382 13.87 -38.15 26.47
N SER A 383 13.73 -37.09 27.26
CA SER A 383 13.34 -37.19 28.68
C SER A 383 11.86 -36.97 28.94
N THR A 384 11.06 -36.61 27.93
CA THR A 384 9.63 -36.25 28.10
C THR A 384 8.74 -36.66 26.92
N SER A 385 9.27 -37.46 25.97
CA SER A 385 8.46 -38.02 24.89
C SER A 385 7.69 -39.23 25.38
N VAL A 386 6.38 -39.10 25.48
CA VAL A 386 5.48 -40.24 25.64
C VAL A 386 5.60 -41.13 24.39
N ASP A 387 5.59 -42.46 24.53
CA ASP A 387 5.67 -43.40 23.39
C ASP A 387 4.50 -43.23 22.40
N THR A 388 3.41 -42.61 22.85
CA THR A 388 2.18 -42.34 22.08
C THR A 388 1.66 -40.93 22.37
N PRO A 389 1.08 -40.23 21.37
CA PRO A 389 0.56 -38.89 21.59
C PRO A 389 -0.61 -38.90 22.57
N ARG A 390 -0.63 -37.93 23.48
CA ARG A 390 -1.70 -37.67 24.43
C ARG A 390 -3.00 -37.32 23.71
N ASP A 391 -4.09 -37.93 24.17
CA ASP A 391 -5.45 -37.63 23.72
C ASP A 391 -6.20 -36.69 24.70
N ASP A 392 -5.59 -36.34 25.84
CA ASP A 392 -6.17 -35.51 26.90
C ASP A 392 -5.84 -34.01 26.77
N CYS A 393 -5.14 -33.58 25.71
CA CYS A 393 -4.85 -32.16 25.48
C CYS A 393 -6.14 -31.34 25.34
N PRO A 394 -6.28 -30.19 26.03
CA PRO A 394 -7.51 -29.40 26.03
C PRO A 394 -7.98 -29.05 24.62
N GLU A 395 -9.28 -29.19 24.35
CA GLU A 395 -9.84 -28.77 23.05
C GLU A 395 -9.95 -27.25 22.95
N THR A 396 -10.20 -26.59 24.08
CA THR A 396 -10.33 -25.14 24.21
C THR A 396 -9.54 -24.64 25.41
N LEU A 397 -9.01 -23.43 25.34
CA LEU A 397 -8.33 -22.77 26.46
C LEU A 397 -9.29 -21.85 27.25
N PRO A 398 -8.94 -21.41 28.47
CA PRO A 398 -9.77 -20.48 29.25
C PRO A 398 -10.13 -19.19 28.50
N GLU A 399 -11.32 -18.67 28.79
CA GLU A 399 -11.79 -17.41 28.21
C GLU A 399 -11.10 -16.19 28.84
N VAL A 400 -10.64 -15.28 27.99
CA VAL A 400 -10.06 -13.99 28.42
C VAL A 400 -11.17 -12.95 28.54
N LYS A 401 -11.67 -12.78 29.77
CA LYS A 401 -12.90 -12.01 30.05
C LYS A 401 -12.68 -10.51 30.26
N ILE A 402 -11.47 -10.09 30.62
CA ILE A 402 -11.18 -8.74 31.09
C ILE A 402 -10.05 -8.16 30.24
N SER A 403 -10.28 -6.99 29.65
CA SER A 403 -9.20 -6.18 29.08
C SER A 403 -8.32 -5.68 30.21
N LEU A 404 -6.99 -5.80 30.06
CA LEU A 404 -6.05 -5.32 31.07
C LEU A 404 -5.73 -3.83 30.89
N ARG A 405 -6.20 -3.23 29.78
CA ARG A 405 -6.08 -1.80 29.46
C ARG A 405 -7.28 -1.00 29.96
N PRO A 406 -7.09 0.21 30.51
CA PRO A 406 -8.19 1.05 31.00
C PRO A 406 -8.98 1.78 29.90
N ARG A 407 -8.47 1.79 28.66
CA ARG A 407 -9.00 2.55 27.50
C ARG A 407 -8.79 1.77 26.20
N GLY A 408 -9.40 2.21 25.10
CA GLY A 408 -9.16 1.63 23.77
C GLY A 408 -7.78 1.97 23.19
N PRO A 409 -7.43 1.41 22.01
CA PRO A 409 -6.26 1.80 21.23
C PRO A 409 -6.06 3.31 21.09
N GLN A 410 -4.81 3.75 21.16
CA GLN A 410 -4.43 5.15 21.02
C GLN A 410 -3.85 5.39 19.63
N GLU A 411 -4.72 5.70 18.67
CA GLU A 411 -4.33 5.83 17.26
C GLU A 411 -3.42 7.03 16.97
N ASP A 412 -3.34 8.00 17.89
CA ASP A 412 -2.42 9.15 17.86
C ASP A 412 -1.07 8.89 18.58
N ALA A 413 -0.87 7.70 19.14
CA ALA A 413 0.38 7.33 19.79
C ALA A 413 1.54 7.23 18.78
N ARG A 414 2.76 7.42 19.26
CA ARG A 414 3.96 7.17 18.46
C ARG A 414 4.05 5.68 18.16
N LEU A 415 4.38 5.36 16.90
CA LEU A 415 4.65 3.99 16.49
C LEU A 415 5.87 3.44 17.25
N SER A 416 5.82 2.14 17.60
CA SER A 416 6.98 1.42 18.12
C SER A 416 8.11 1.37 17.09
N GLU A 417 9.34 1.11 17.54
CA GLU A 417 10.49 1.02 16.63
C GLU A 417 10.23 -0.04 15.55
N PHE A 418 9.72 -1.20 15.97
CA PHE A 418 9.38 -2.30 15.08
C PHE A 418 8.25 -1.96 14.09
N GLN A 419 7.19 -1.27 14.53
CA GLN A 419 6.12 -0.80 13.62
C GLN A 419 6.68 0.16 12.55
N VAL A 420 7.57 1.08 12.91
CA VAL A 420 8.21 2.01 11.97
C VAL A 420 9.03 1.25 10.93
N GLU A 421 9.78 0.23 11.35
CA GLU A 421 10.58 -0.61 10.44
C GLU A 421 9.72 -1.39 9.45
N LEU A 422 8.57 -1.90 9.89
CA LEU A 422 7.63 -2.58 9.01
C LEU A 422 7.11 -1.65 7.91
N ILE A 423 6.71 -0.41 8.25
CA ILE A 423 6.28 0.59 7.26
C ILE A 423 7.42 0.88 6.26
N GLN A 424 8.65 1.03 6.75
CA GLN A 424 9.83 1.25 5.90
C GLN A 424 10.10 0.09 4.96
N LEU A 425 9.97 -1.14 5.45
CA LEU A 425 10.08 -2.35 4.63
C LEU A 425 9.02 -2.38 3.53
N ALA A 426 7.76 -2.05 3.84
CA ALA A 426 6.70 -2.00 2.84
C ALA A 426 6.97 -0.93 1.78
N SER A 427 7.36 0.27 2.18
CA SER A 427 7.77 1.36 1.27
C SER A 427 8.90 0.90 0.32
N GLN A 428 9.95 0.27 0.86
CA GLN A 428 11.04 -0.26 0.05
C GLN A 428 10.59 -1.35 -0.94
N LEU A 429 9.71 -2.26 -0.52
CA LEU A 429 9.22 -3.37 -1.36
C LEU A 429 8.33 -2.89 -2.51
N ILE A 430 7.67 -1.74 -2.36
CA ILE A 430 6.90 -1.10 -3.44
C ILE A 430 7.76 -0.16 -4.31
N GLY A 431 9.08 -0.07 -4.04
CA GLY A 431 10.01 0.75 -4.81
C GLY A 431 10.13 2.20 -4.36
N ASP A 432 9.57 2.53 -3.20
CA ASP A 432 9.68 3.82 -2.53
C ASP A 432 10.87 3.78 -1.57
N TYR A 433 11.99 4.39 -1.95
CA TYR A 433 13.25 4.32 -1.19
C TYR A 433 13.31 5.36 -0.06
N VAL A 434 12.34 6.26 0.02
CA VAL A 434 12.31 7.38 0.96
C VAL A 434 10.85 7.67 1.28
N LEU A 435 10.40 7.25 2.46
CA LEU A 435 9.05 7.38 3.04
C LEU A 435 8.52 8.83 3.13
N ASN A 436 8.41 9.50 1.99
CA ASN A 436 7.90 10.87 1.85
C ASN A 436 6.61 10.90 1.02
N THR A 437 6.21 9.83 0.34
CA THR A 437 5.08 9.86 -0.62
C THR A 437 3.70 9.60 -0.01
N TYR A 438 3.60 9.27 1.28
CA TYR A 438 2.31 8.97 1.92
C TYR A 438 1.35 10.19 2.02
N PRO A 439 1.82 11.44 2.23
CA PRO A 439 0.97 12.62 2.13
C PRO A 439 0.64 13.04 0.68
N ASP A 440 1.38 12.55 -0.32
CA ASP A 440 1.45 13.16 -1.66
C ASP A 440 0.75 12.33 -2.75
N ILE A 441 -0.09 11.35 -2.38
CA ILE A 441 -0.78 10.46 -3.34
C ILE A 441 -1.63 11.26 -4.34
N GLY A 442 -2.10 12.46 -3.98
CA GLY A 442 -2.78 13.40 -4.87
C GLY A 442 -1.87 14.29 -5.72
N GLU A 443 -0.60 14.52 -5.33
CA GLU A 443 0.32 15.43 -6.05
C GLU A 443 0.91 14.79 -7.32
N GLY A 444 0.90 13.45 -7.39
CA GLY A 444 1.46 12.68 -8.52
C GLY A 444 0.73 12.86 -9.86
N MET A 445 -0.59 13.13 -9.87
CA MET A 445 -1.34 13.31 -11.13
C MET A 445 -0.99 14.61 -11.83
N THR A 446 -0.95 15.73 -11.10
CA THR A 446 -0.62 17.04 -11.68
C THR A 446 0.84 17.08 -12.14
N LEU A 447 1.75 16.49 -11.37
CA LEU A 447 3.16 16.34 -11.76
C LEU A 447 3.31 15.40 -12.97
N GLY A 448 2.60 14.27 -12.97
CA GLY A 448 2.59 13.31 -14.07
C GLY A 448 2.04 13.91 -15.36
N PHE A 449 0.95 14.68 -15.28
CA PHE A 449 0.37 15.40 -16.40
C PHE A 449 1.34 16.47 -16.93
N ALA A 450 1.97 17.26 -16.07
CA ALA A 450 2.97 18.24 -16.47
C ALA A 450 4.17 17.60 -17.20
N MET A 451 4.67 16.47 -16.70
CA MET A 451 5.77 15.72 -17.33
C MET A 451 5.36 15.10 -18.68
N LEU A 452 4.16 14.49 -18.75
CA LEU A 452 3.59 13.95 -19.98
C LEU A 452 3.46 15.04 -21.04
N CYS A 453 2.88 16.18 -20.68
CA CYS A 453 2.65 17.32 -21.56
C CYS A 453 3.97 17.92 -22.04
N ALA A 454 4.92 18.15 -21.12
CA ALA A 454 6.24 18.65 -21.45
C ALA A 454 6.92 17.73 -22.48
N GLY A 455 6.97 16.42 -22.23
CA GLY A 455 7.59 15.46 -23.15
C GLY A 455 6.92 15.38 -24.53
N SER A 456 5.60 15.63 -24.60
CA SER A 456 4.78 15.49 -25.81
C SER A 456 4.81 16.70 -26.76
N VAL A 457 5.19 17.88 -26.27
CA VAL A 457 5.34 19.09 -27.12
C VAL A 457 6.76 19.26 -27.65
N ARG A 458 6.92 20.08 -28.69
CA ARG A 458 8.24 20.47 -29.22
C ARG A 458 9.05 21.26 -28.18
N ALA A 459 10.37 21.08 -28.19
CA ALA A 459 11.31 21.64 -27.22
C ALA A 459 11.14 23.14 -26.93
N LYS A 460 10.83 23.91 -27.98
CA LYS A 460 10.64 25.36 -27.96
C LYS A 460 9.37 25.84 -27.22
N ASN A 461 8.56 24.92 -26.71
CA ASN A 461 7.29 25.16 -26.03
C ASN A 461 7.21 24.44 -24.66
N ALA A 462 8.33 23.89 -24.18
CA ALA A 462 8.37 23.07 -22.97
C ALA A 462 8.12 23.89 -21.70
N MET A 463 8.71 25.10 -21.60
CA MET A 463 8.44 25.99 -20.46
C MET A 463 7.00 26.50 -20.48
N ASN A 464 6.48 26.84 -21.67
CA ASN A 464 5.09 27.28 -21.81
C ASN A 464 4.10 26.23 -21.27
N ILE A 465 4.24 24.97 -21.68
CA ILE A 465 3.28 23.93 -21.25
C ILE A 465 3.42 23.59 -19.76
N MET A 466 4.63 23.67 -19.18
CA MET A 466 4.81 23.52 -17.73
C MET A 466 4.17 24.69 -16.97
N LEU A 467 4.31 25.92 -17.48
CA LEU A 467 3.69 27.09 -16.88
C LEU A 467 2.16 27.00 -16.94
N THR A 468 1.57 26.56 -18.06
CA THR A 468 0.10 26.39 -18.14
C THR A 468 -0.41 25.36 -17.14
N ASN A 469 0.34 24.29 -16.86
CA ASN A 469 -0.01 23.31 -15.83
C ASN A 469 -0.05 23.93 -14.42
N VAL A 470 0.96 24.73 -14.07
CA VAL A 470 0.99 25.45 -12.77
C VAL A 470 -0.14 26.47 -12.70
N VAL A 471 -0.43 27.14 -13.82
CA VAL A 471 -1.48 28.14 -13.93
C VAL A 471 -2.87 27.53 -13.81
N ASP A 472 -3.10 26.38 -14.44
CA ASP A 472 -4.34 25.60 -14.29
C ASP A 472 -4.58 25.24 -12.83
N ALA A 473 -3.52 24.88 -12.09
CA ALA A 473 -3.63 24.63 -10.66
C ALA A 473 -4.03 25.90 -9.89
N VAL A 474 -3.29 27.01 -10.00
CA VAL A 474 -3.54 28.21 -9.18
C VAL A 474 -4.84 28.95 -9.56
N VAL A 475 -5.14 29.07 -10.86
CA VAL A 475 -6.38 29.71 -11.34
C VAL A 475 -7.56 28.80 -11.06
N GLY A 476 -7.41 27.50 -11.30
CA GLY A 476 -8.42 26.50 -10.98
C GLY A 476 -8.75 26.45 -9.50
N SER A 477 -7.75 26.55 -8.60
CA SER A 477 -7.99 26.65 -7.15
C SER A 477 -8.87 27.83 -6.79
N ILE A 478 -8.52 29.03 -7.28
CA ILE A 478 -9.27 30.25 -6.95
C ILE A 478 -10.68 30.18 -7.54
N SER A 479 -10.82 29.74 -8.79
CA SER A 479 -12.11 29.67 -9.46
C SER A 479 -13.03 28.61 -8.83
N TYR A 480 -12.49 27.43 -8.52
CA TYR A 480 -13.23 26.35 -7.87
C TYR A 480 -13.62 26.70 -6.43
N TYR A 481 -12.72 27.36 -5.68
CA TYR A 481 -13.03 27.89 -4.35
C TYR A 481 -14.16 28.93 -4.36
N LEU A 482 -14.07 29.93 -5.24
CA LEU A 482 -15.04 31.02 -5.29
C LEU A 482 -16.41 30.53 -5.77
N PHE A 483 -16.45 29.70 -6.81
CA PHE A 483 -17.68 29.34 -7.52
C PHE A 483 -17.87 27.83 -7.68
N GLY A 484 -16.82 27.11 -8.04
CA GLY A 484 -16.97 25.73 -8.52
C GLY A 484 -17.53 24.76 -7.47
N PHE A 485 -17.01 24.76 -6.25
CA PHE A 485 -17.54 23.90 -5.19
C PHE A 485 -19.01 24.20 -4.88
N ALA A 486 -19.38 25.49 -4.91
CA ALA A 486 -20.75 25.93 -4.68
C ALA A 486 -21.72 25.46 -5.76
N PHE A 487 -21.32 25.53 -7.04
CA PHE A 487 -22.15 25.03 -8.12
C PHE A 487 -22.20 23.51 -8.18
N ALA A 488 -21.14 22.81 -7.74
CA ALA A 488 -21.06 21.35 -7.72
C ALA A 488 -21.88 20.73 -6.58
N PHE A 489 -21.66 21.17 -5.34
CA PHE A 489 -22.17 20.51 -4.13
C PHE A 489 -22.95 21.45 -3.19
N GLY A 490 -23.32 22.63 -3.68
CA GLY A 490 -24.04 23.67 -2.92
C GLY A 490 -25.50 23.36 -2.63
N ASP A 491 -25.76 22.30 -1.87
CA ASP A 491 -27.09 21.86 -1.46
C ASP A 491 -27.58 22.61 -0.21
N GLY A 492 -28.81 23.13 -0.25
CA GLY A 492 -29.57 23.61 0.91
C GLY A 492 -31.07 23.69 0.66
N SER A 493 -31.79 24.56 1.36
CA SER A 493 -33.26 24.63 1.30
C SER A 493 -33.85 24.99 -0.07
N ASN A 494 -33.06 25.60 -0.97
CA ASN A 494 -33.44 25.98 -2.34
C ASN A 494 -32.64 25.21 -3.42
N SER A 495 -32.18 23.99 -3.10
CA SER A 495 -31.48 23.14 -4.09
C SER A 495 -32.38 22.85 -5.28
N ASN A 496 -31.79 22.83 -6.47
CA ASN A 496 -32.48 22.40 -7.68
C ASN A 496 -31.60 21.35 -8.39
N PRO A 497 -32.18 20.46 -9.22
CA PRO A 497 -31.40 19.36 -9.79
C PRO A 497 -30.33 19.76 -10.81
N PHE A 498 -30.30 21.03 -11.24
CA PHE A 498 -29.45 21.51 -12.32
C PHE A 498 -28.15 22.16 -11.82
N ILE A 499 -28.18 22.90 -10.69
CA ILE A 499 -27.01 23.63 -10.18
C ILE A 499 -27.10 23.88 -8.67
N GLY A 500 -25.98 23.73 -7.96
CA GLY A 500 -25.82 24.12 -6.56
C GLY A 500 -25.84 25.64 -6.37
N THR A 501 -26.26 26.11 -5.19
CA THR A 501 -26.45 27.56 -4.94
C THR A 501 -25.93 28.03 -3.57
N GLN A 502 -25.21 27.16 -2.85
CA GLN A 502 -24.69 27.44 -1.50
C GLN A 502 -23.18 27.22 -1.39
N PHE A 503 -22.57 27.70 -0.30
CA PHE A 503 -21.14 27.53 0.01
C PHE A 503 -20.13 28.23 -0.93
N PHE A 504 -20.53 29.33 -1.57
CA PHE A 504 -19.61 30.20 -2.32
C PHE A 504 -18.43 30.64 -1.43
N GLY A 505 -17.20 30.49 -1.93
CA GLY A 505 -15.98 30.81 -1.18
C GLY A 505 -15.82 29.99 0.10
N LEU A 506 -16.34 28.76 0.15
CA LEU A 506 -16.37 27.91 1.34
C LEU A 506 -16.76 28.65 2.62
N LYS A 507 -17.74 29.56 2.53
CA LYS A 507 -18.19 30.40 3.65
C LYS A 507 -18.54 29.60 4.93
N ASP A 508 -18.97 28.35 4.74
CA ASP A 508 -19.33 27.39 5.77
C ASP A 508 -18.96 25.98 5.26
N ILE A 509 -18.61 25.05 6.15
CA ILE A 509 -18.47 23.62 5.82
C ILE A 509 -19.87 22.97 5.81
N PRO A 510 -20.33 22.40 4.67
CA PRO A 510 -21.67 21.86 4.52
C PRO A 510 -22.02 20.72 5.47
N SER A 511 -21.11 19.76 5.64
CA SER A 511 -21.29 18.56 6.45
C SER A 511 -19.97 17.83 6.68
N SER A 512 -19.96 16.82 7.55
CA SER A 512 -18.80 15.95 7.75
C SER A 512 -18.40 15.11 6.52
N SER A 513 -19.28 14.99 5.51
CA SER A 513 -18.96 14.30 4.25
C SER A 513 -18.51 15.27 3.15
N TYR A 514 -18.78 16.57 3.29
CA TYR A 514 -18.36 17.64 2.37
C TYR A 514 -17.41 18.62 3.08
N ASP A 515 -16.38 18.11 3.74
CA ASP A 515 -15.39 18.90 4.49
C ASP A 515 -14.19 19.32 3.61
N TYR A 516 -13.16 19.97 4.17
CA TYR A 516 -11.98 20.46 3.46
C TYR A 516 -11.24 19.37 2.65
N SER A 517 -11.21 18.13 3.14
CA SER A 517 -10.61 16.99 2.41
C SER A 517 -11.39 16.68 1.13
N PHE A 518 -12.72 16.71 1.18
CA PHE A 518 -13.58 16.50 0.02
C PHE A 518 -13.45 17.67 -0.98
N PHE A 519 -13.36 18.91 -0.49
CA PHE A 519 -13.05 20.06 -1.36
C PHE A 519 -11.73 19.86 -2.09
N LEU A 520 -10.66 19.51 -1.37
CA LEU A 520 -9.33 19.30 -1.97
C LEU A 520 -9.37 18.18 -3.00
N TYR A 521 -10.08 17.09 -2.70
CA TYR A 521 -10.26 15.97 -3.61
C TYR A 521 -10.97 16.40 -4.90
N GLN A 522 -12.11 17.08 -4.80
CA GLN A 522 -12.90 17.51 -5.95
C GLN A 522 -12.22 18.63 -6.76
N TRP A 523 -11.43 19.48 -6.11
CA TRP A 523 -10.56 20.45 -6.78
C TRP A 523 -9.54 19.77 -7.69
N ALA A 524 -8.94 18.65 -7.26
CA ALA A 524 -7.98 17.90 -8.06
C ALA A 524 -8.59 17.40 -9.39
N PHE A 525 -9.87 17.02 -9.38
CA PHE A 525 -10.60 16.61 -10.59
C PHE A 525 -10.89 17.83 -11.49
N ALA A 526 -11.26 18.98 -10.90
CA ALA A 526 -11.49 20.20 -11.65
C ALA A 526 -10.25 20.66 -12.43
N ILE A 527 -9.07 20.64 -11.80
CA ILE A 527 -7.81 21.03 -12.47
C ILE A 527 -7.39 20.00 -13.53
N ALA A 528 -7.74 18.71 -13.36
CA ALA A 528 -7.49 17.70 -14.38
C ALA A 528 -8.28 18.01 -15.68
N VAL A 529 -9.52 18.47 -15.56
CA VAL A 529 -10.35 18.90 -16.72
C VAL A 529 -9.72 20.09 -17.45
N ALA A 530 -9.20 21.07 -16.71
CA ALA A 530 -8.48 22.20 -17.30
C ALA A 530 -7.21 21.75 -18.02
N GLY A 531 -6.43 20.86 -17.39
CA GLY A 531 -5.23 20.25 -17.98
C GLY A 531 -5.50 19.54 -19.31
N ILE A 532 -6.53 18.70 -19.36
CA ILE A 532 -6.93 17.99 -20.60
C ILE A 532 -7.21 18.99 -21.74
N THR A 533 -7.90 20.07 -21.41
CA THR A 533 -8.22 21.13 -22.37
C THR A 533 -6.97 21.87 -22.84
N SER A 534 -6.07 22.21 -21.91
CA SER A 534 -4.81 22.93 -22.21
C SER A 534 -3.87 22.09 -23.10
N GLY A 535 -3.83 20.77 -22.89
CA GLY A 535 -3.10 19.84 -23.76
C GLY A 535 -3.55 19.88 -25.22
N SER A 536 -4.86 19.97 -25.46
CA SER A 536 -5.43 19.98 -26.83
C SER A 536 -5.03 21.24 -27.62
N ILE A 537 -4.85 22.37 -26.92
CA ILE A 537 -4.58 23.68 -27.54
C ILE A 537 -3.11 24.13 -27.39
N ALA A 538 -2.25 23.22 -26.93
CA ALA A 538 -0.83 23.49 -26.71
C ALA A 538 -0.09 24.05 -27.95
N GLU A 539 1.00 24.78 -27.69
CA GLU A 539 1.94 25.36 -28.67
C GLU A 539 1.49 26.58 -29.48
N ARG A 540 0.19 26.91 -29.55
CA ARG A 540 -0.29 28.03 -30.39
C ARG A 540 -1.31 28.96 -29.72
N THR A 541 -1.81 28.61 -28.54
CA THR A 541 -2.75 29.45 -27.79
C THR A 541 -2.02 30.54 -27.01
N GLN A 542 -2.62 31.73 -26.94
CA GLN A 542 -2.10 32.83 -26.12
C GLN A 542 -2.30 32.54 -24.62
N PHE A 543 -1.32 32.93 -23.80
CA PHE A 543 -1.37 32.74 -22.34
C PHE A 543 -2.62 33.35 -21.69
N SER A 544 -3.08 34.51 -22.14
CA SER A 544 -4.30 35.17 -21.65
C SER A 544 -5.57 34.34 -21.90
N ALA A 545 -5.67 33.67 -23.04
CA ALA A 545 -6.79 32.76 -23.31
C ALA A 545 -6.80 31.57 -22.35
N TYR A 546 -5.63 31.05 -21.96
CA TYR A 546 -5.53 29.98 -20.95
C TYR A 546 -6.17 30.37 -19.63
N LEU A 547 -5.84 31.56 -19.12
CA LEU A 547 -6.41 32.08 -17.87
C LEU A 547 -7.95 32.17 -17.94
N VAL A 548 -8.48 32.68 -19.04
CA VAL A 548 -9.92 32.90 -19.20
C VAL A 548 -10.68 31.58 -19.28
N PHE A 549 -10.25 30.64 -20.14
CA PHE A 549 -10.98 29.38 -20.27
C PHE A 549 -10.82 28.52 -19.02
N SER A 550 -9.62 28.48 -18.41
CA SER A 550 -9.35 27.66 -17.22
C SER A 550 -10.23 28.12 -16.05
N PHE A 551 -10.31 29.44 -15.81
CA PHE A 551 -11.22 30.02 -14.82
C PHE A 551 -12.69 29.68 -15.09
N PHE A 552 -13.17 29.85 -16.33
CA PHE A 552 -14.57 29.58 -16.67
C PHE A 552 -14.93 28.09 -16.63
N LEU A 553 -14.03 27.23 -17.09
CA LEU A 553 -14.22 25.79 -17.12
C LEU A 553 -14.31 25.22 -15.70
N THR A 554 -13.33 25.54 -14.85
CA THR A 554 -13.25 25.06 -13.46
C THR A 554 -14.29 25.71 -12.54
N GLY A 555 -14.67 26.97 -12.80
CA GLY A 555 -15.57 27.72 -11.96
C GLY A 555 -17.05 27.58 -12.32
N PHE A 556 -17.39 27.18 -13.55
CA PHE A 556 -18.78 27.16 -14.02
C PHE A 556 -19.14 25.91 -14.83
N VAL A 557 -18.42 25.61 -15.92
CA VAL A 557 -18.85 24.56 -16.86
C VAL A 557 -18.74 23.16 -16.25
N TYR A 558 -17.57 22.81 -15.70
CA TYR A 558 -17.32 21.51 -15.06
C TYR A 558 -18.18 21.29 -13.81
N PRO A 559 -18.26 22.24 -12.85
CA PRO A 559 -19.09 22.09 -11.66
C PRO A 559 -20.55 21.77 -11.90
N ILE A 560 -21.14 22.30 -12.98
CA ILE A 560 -22.53 22.00 -13.33
C ILE A 560 -22.70 20.53 -13.75
N VAL A 561 -21.73 19.97 -14.47
CA VAL A 561 -21.72 18.55 -14.82
C VAL A 561 -21.52 17.69 -13.56
N VAL A 562 -20.61 18.08 -12.68
CA VAL A 562 -20.44 17.44 -11.36
C VAL A 562 -21.74 17.44 -10.59
N HIS A 563 -22.46 18.57 -10.57
CA HIS A 563 -23.74 18.64 -9.87
C HIS A 563 -24.77 17.65 -10.42
N TRP A 564 -24.84 17.50 -11.75
CA TRP A 564 -25.81 16.58 -12.35
C TRP A 564 -25.57 15.13 -11.94
N VAL A 565 -24.31 14.70 -11.86
CA VAL A 565 -23.94 13.28 -11.73
C VAL A 565 -23.51 12.89 -10.32
N TRP A 566 -22.81 13.75 -9.58
CA TRP A 566 -22.22 13.44 -8.27
C TRP A 566 -22.90 14.15 -7.10
N SER A 567 -23.67 15.20 -7.32
CA SER A 567 -24.48 15.77 -6.23
C SER A 567 -25.62 14.83 -5.85
N SER A 568 -25.98 14.79 -4.57
CA SER A 568 -27.14 14.07 -4.08
C SER A 568 -28.46 14.60 -4.66
N SER A 569 -28.48 15.88 -5.03
CA SER A 569 -29.62 16.58 -5.62
C SER A 569 -29.65 16.54 -7.15
N GLY A 570 -28.59 16.05 -7.79
CA GLY A 570 -28.42 16.06 -9.24
C GLY A 570 -29.44 15.22 -10.00
N TRP A 571 -29.89 15.70 -11.16
CA TRP A 571 -30.92 15.00 -11.96
C TRP A 571 -30.44 13.71 -12.65
N LEU A 572 -29.13 13.55 -12.86
CA LEU A 572 -28.52 12.32 -13.37
C LEU A 572 -27.95 11.43 -12.26
N SER A 573 -27.93 11.93 -11.03
CA SER A 573 -27.21 11.30 -9.95
C SER A 573 -27.80 9.93 -9.60
N PRO A 574 -26.96 8.88 -9.49
CA PRO A 574 -27.38 7.56 -9.02
C PRO A 574 -27.71 7.56 -7.52
N SER A 575 -27.41 8.65 -6.81
CA SER A 575 -27.74 8.85 -5.40
C SER A 575 -28.99 9.70 -5.20
N SER A 576 -29.62 10.16 -6.29
CA SER A 576 -30.85 10.97 -6.22
C SER A 576 -32.06 10.11 -5.89
N SER A 577 -32.95 10.66 -5.06
CA SER A 577 -34.24 10.05 -4.71
C SER A 577 -35.15 9.78 -5.92
N ASP A 578 -34.97 10.52 -7.02
CA ASP A 578 -35.69 10.34 -8.29
C ASP A 578 -34.69 10.14 -9.43
N SER A 579 -33.98 9.01 -9.36
CA SER A 579 -32.93 8.65 -10.30
C SER A 579 -33.48 8.42 -11.72
N LEU A 580 -32.83 9.03 -12.73
CA LEU A 580 -33.24 8.88 -14.14
C LEU A 580 -33.30 7.39 -14.55
N PHE A 581 -34.43 6.99 -15.13
CA PHE A 581 -34.73 5.60 -15.52
C PHE A 581 -34.62 4.57 -14.38
N GLY A 582 -34.76 5.02 -13.12
CA GLY A 582 -34.61 4.18 -11.93
C GLY A 582 -33.17 3.76 -11.62
N SER A 583 -32.19 4.29 -12.36
CA SER A 583 -30.76 3.96 -12.22
C SER A 583 -29.93 5.16 -11.82
N GLY A 584 -30.11 6.29 -12.53
CA GLY A 584 -29.10 7.34 -12.61
C GLY A 584 -27.91 6.90 -13.49
N ALA A 585 -27.04 7.85 -13.79
CA ALA A 585 -25.80 7.62 -14.51
C ALA A 585 -24.72 7.11 -13.56
N ILE A 586 -24.01 6.05 -13.94
CA ILE A 586 -22.89 5.51 -13.17
C ILE A 586 -21.61 6.02 -13.82
N ASP A 587 -21.10 7.12 -13.28
CA ASP A 587 -19.77 7.62 -13.59
C ASP A 587 -18.96 7.71 -12.30
N PHE A 588 -18.41 6.58 -11.87
CA PHE A 588 -17.85 6.45 -10.52
C PHE A 588 -16.72 7.44 -10.21
N ALA A 589 -15.79 7.61 -11.14
CA ALA A 589 -14.65 8.51 -10.98
C ALA A 589 -14.49 9.52 -12.14
N GLY A 590 -15.37 9.55 -13.16
CA GLY A 590 -15.35 10.62 -14.17
C GLY A 590 -14.84 10.27 -15.58
N SER A 591 -15.24 9.15 -16.19
CA SER A 591 -15.08 8.99 -17.65
C SER A 591 -15.86 10.05 -18.44
N GLY A 592 -17.04 10.40 -17.94
CA GLY A 592 -17.87 11.51 -18.43
C GLY A 592 -17.46 12.83 -17.79
N VAL A 593 -17.68 12.94 -16.47
CA VAL A 593 -17.58 14.17 -15.71
C VAL A 593 -16.22 14.86 -15.82
N VAL A 594 -15.12 14.08 -15.89
CA VAL A 594 -13.77 14.64 -16.09
C VAL A 594 -13.32 14.51 -17.54
N HIS A 595 -13.20 13.29 -18.03
CA HIS A 595 -12.51 13.04 -19.29
C HIS A 595 -13.32 13.48 -20.51
N LEU A 596 -14.62 13.19 -20.58
CA LEU A 596 -15.46 13.65 -21.68
C LEU A 596 -15.62 15.18 -21.66
N VAL A 597 -15.78 15.80 -20.48
CA VAL A 597 -15.85 17.27 -20.35
C VAL A 597 -14.58 17.92 -20.87
N GLY A 598 -13.41 17.50 -20.38
CA GLY A 598 -12.13 18.05 -20.82
C GLY A 598 -11.86 17.79 -22.31
N GLY A 599 -12.19 16.59 -22.79
CA GLY A 599 -12.02 16.22 -24.19
C GLY A 599 -12.89 17.03 -25.15
N VAL A 600 -14.15 17.30 -24.81
CA VAL A 600 -15.06 18.12 -25.63
C VAL A 600 -14.69 19.60 -25.57
N ALA A 601 -14.22 20.10 -24.41
CA ALA A 601 -13.69 21.46 -24.31
C ALA A 601 -12.43 21.62 -25.19
N GLY A 602 -11.51 20.66 -25.12
CA GLY A 602 -10.31 20.60 -25.95
C GLY A 602 -10.60 20.47 -27.45
N LEU A 603 -11.65 19.73 -27.82
CA LEU A 603 -12.16 19.64 -29.19
C LEU A 603 -12.50 21.01 -29.75
N TRP A 604 -13.33 21.79 -29.04
CA TRP A 604 -13.75 23.11 -29.49
C TRP A 604 -12.60 24.11 -29.54
N GLY A 605 -11.71 24.08 -28.54
CA GLY A 605 -10.50 24.91 -28.53
C GLY A 605 -9.65 24.66 -29.77
N SER A 606 -9.32 23.39 -30.04
CA SER A 606 -8.45 23.01 -31.15
C SER A 606 -9.11 23.23 -32.52
N LEU A 607 -10.42 22.98 -32.62
CA LEU A 607 -11.16 23.15 -33.87
C LEU A 607 -11.24 24.63 -34.28
N ILE A 608 -11.52 25.53 -33.33
CA ILE A 608 -11.65 26.97 -33.59
C ILE A 608 -10.29 27.62 -33.79
N GLU A 609 -9.29 27.19 -33.03
CA GLU A 609 -7.92 27.70 -33.16
C GLU A 609 -7.25 27.26 -34.46
N GLY A 610 -7.56 26.05 -34.93
CA GLY A 610 -7.00 25.45 -36.13
C GLY A 610 -5.62 24.81 -35.92
N PRO A 611 -5.10 24.12 -36.95
CA PRO A 611 -3.91 23.29 -36.82
C PRO A 611 -2.62 24.09 -36.62
N ARG A 612 -1.61 23.48 -35.97
CA ARG A 612 -0.26 24.07 -35.86
C ARG A 612 0.36 24.27 -37.25
N VAL A 613 1.12 25.34 -37.41
CA VAL A 613 1.86 25.66 -38.63
C VAL A 613 2.84 24.52 -38.94
N GLY A 614 2.72 23.99 -40.16
CA GLY A 614 3.53 22.86 -40.63
C GLY A 614 2.99 21.48 -40.26
N ARG A 615 1.83 21.39 -39.57
CA ARG A 615 1.23 20.08 -39.21
C ARG A 615 0.75 19.31 -40.44
N PHE A 616 0.28 20.05 -41.44
CA PHE A 616 -0.14 19.53 -42.74
C PHE A 616 0.63 20.28 -43.82
N ASP A 617 1.15 19.56 -44.81
CA ASP A 617 1.87 20.16 -45.93
C ASP A 617 0.92 20.86 -46.92
N ALA A 618 1.49 21.46 -47.99
CA ALA A 618 0.71 22.16 -49.02
C ALA A 618 -0.31 21.26 -49.75
N PHE A 619 -0.14 19.94 -49.72
CA PHE A 619 -1.07 18.96 -50.29
C PHE A 619 -2.06 18.44 -49.23
N GLY A 620 -1.99 18.94 -48.00
CA GLY A 620 -2.82 18.53 -46.87
C GLY A 620 -2.40 17.20 -46.26
N LYS A 621 -1.21 16.69 -46.56
CA LYS A 621 -0.70 15.44 -45.99
C LYS A 621 -0.20 15.70 -44.56
N PRO A 622 -0.47 14.80 -43.59
CA PRO A 622 0.04 14.94 -42.24
C PRO A 622 1.57 14.88 -42.17
N VAL A 623 2.17 15.83 -41.47
CA VAL A 623 3.59 15.88 -41.11
C VAL A 623 3.72 15.56 -39.61
N PRO A 624 4.50 14.54 -39.20
CA PRO A 624 4.69 14.20 -37.79
C PRO A 624 5.34 15.35 -37.01
N MET A 625 4.74 15.72 -35.88
CA MET A 625 5.30 16.68 -34.91
C MET A 625 5.64 15.93 -33.63
N ARG A 626 6.86 15.40 -33.55
CA ARG A 626 7.29 14.61 -32.39
C ARG A 626 7.53 15.51 -31.18
N GLY A 627 7.08 15.04 -30.02
CA GLY A 627 7.47 15.57 -28.73
C GLY A 627 8.98 15.46 -28.52
N HIS A 628 9.53 16.34 -27.69
CA HIS A 628 10.98 16.49 -27.57
C HIS A 628 11.65 15.50 -26.62
N ASN A 629 10.89 14.84 -25.72
CA ASN A 629 11.49 13.94 -24.72
C ASN A 629 10.57 12.77 -24.37
N ALA A 630 10.86 11.59 -24.94
CA ALA A 630 10.12 10.37 -24.68
C ALA A 630 10.25 9.87 -23.23
N THR A 631 11.37 10.14 -22.55
CA THR A 631 11.57 9.76 -21.15
C THR A 631 10.60 10.50 -20.23
N LEU A 632 10.36 11.80 -20.49
CA LEU A 632 9.36 12.57 -19.74
C LEU A 632 7.95 12.06 -19.98
N VAL A 633 7.61 11.63 -21.21
CA VAL A 633 6.31 11.00 -21.50
C VAL A 633 6.13 9.71 -20.72
N VAL A 634 7.15 8.84 -20.71
CA VAL A 634 7.11 7.56 -19.98
C VAL A 634 7.01 7.80 -18.47
N LEU A 635 7.83 8.70 -17.92
CA LEU A 635 7.79 9.05 -16.50
C LEU A 635 6.43 9.64 -16.10
N GLY A 636 5.92 10.59 -16.90
CA GLY A 636 4.60 11.17 -16.70
C GLY A 636 3.49 10.12 -16.75
N THR A 637 3.58 9.13 -17.66
CA THR A 637 2.62 8.04 -17.76
C THR A 637 2.61 7.16 -16.50
N PHE A 638 3.77 6.83 -15.93
CA PHE A 638 3.84 6.06 -14.69
C PHE A 638 3.34 6.84 -13.48
N LEU A 639 3.63 8.14 -13.41
CA LEU A 639 3.08 9.02 -12.37
C LEU A 639 1.56 9.15 -12.48
N LEU A 640 1.03 9.26 -13.70
CA LEU A 640 -0.41 9.26 -13.96
C LEU A 640 -1.04 7.92 -13.58
N TRP A 641 -0.40 6.79 -13.88
CA TRP A 641 -0.87 5.48 -13.44
C TRP A 641 -0.95 5.43 -11.91
N PHE A 642 0.13 5.79 -11.22
CA PHE A 642 0.14 5.83 -9.75
C PHE A 642 -0.98 6.74 -9.21
N GLY A 643 -1.10 7.95 -9.77
CA GLY A 643 -2.14 8.90 -9.41
C GLY A 643 -3.56 8.40 -9.71
N TRP A 644 -3.74 7.54 -10.72
CA TRP A 644 -5.04 6.90 -11.01
C TRP A 644 -5.53 5.98 -9.90
N PHE A 645 -4.65 5.52 -8.98
CA PHE A 645 -5.06 4.84 -7.76
C PHE A 645 -5.65 5.79 -6.70
N GLY A 646 -5.25 7.06 -6.70
CA GLY A 646 -5.94 8.12 -5.95
C GLY A 646 -7.24 8.57 -6.63
N PHE A 647 -7.29 8.50 -7.97
CA PHE A 647 -8.46 8.89 -8.76
C PHE A 647 -9.59 7.86 -8.67
N ASN A 648 -9.35 6.61 -9.10
CA ASN A 648 -10.40 5.59 -9.19
C ASN A 648 -10.73 4.99 -7.81
N PRO A 649 -9.83 4.25 -7.13
CA PRO A 649 -10.09 3.75 -5.77
C PRO A 649 -10.42 4.84 -4.74
N GLY A 650 -9.83 6.03 -4.86
CA GLY A 650 -10.11 7.14 -3.95
C GLY A 650 -11.55 7.66 -4.01
N SER A 651 -12.25 7.46 -5.14
CA SER A 651 -13.64 7.92 -5.33
C SER A 651 -14.68 7.19 -4.47
N PHE A 652 -14.26 6.21 -3.66
CA PHE A 652 -15.10 5.67 -2.59
C PHE A 652 -15.25 6.62 -1.39
N ASP A 653 -14.37 7.61 -1.24
CA ASP A 653 -14.24 8.59 -0.14
C ASP A 653 -14.04 8.00 1.27
N LYS A 654 -14.48 6.75 1.52
CA LYS A 654 -14.44 6.04 2.80
C LYS A 654 -14.04 4.58 2.58
N ILE A 655 -12.97 4.15 3.25
CA ILE A 655 -12.44 2.78 3.13
C ILE A 655 -13.11 1.82 4.13
N LEU A 656 -13.31 2.25 5.37
CA LEU A 656 -13.77 1.40 6.48
C LEU A 656 -15.31 1.41 6.61
N VAL A 657 -15.99 0.96 5.56
CA VAL A 657 -17.46 0.77 5.55
C VAL A 657 -17.74 -0.72 5.38
N ALA A 658 -18.26 -1.38 6.43
CA ALA A 658 -18.63 -2.80 6.37
C ALA A 658 -19.97 -2.98 5.63
N TYR A 659 -20.09 -4.03 4.83
CA TYR A 659 -21.37 -4.35 4.19
C TYR A 659 -22.28 -5.10 5.17
N PRO A 660 -23.60 -4.76 5.27
CA PRO A 660 -24.48 -5.30 6.30
C PRO A 660 -24.61 -6.83 6.32
N THR A 661 -24.34 -7.48 5.19
CA THR A 661 -24.63 -8.91 4.97
C THR A 661 -23.40 -9.80 4.92
N THR A 662 -22.20 -9.23 5.06
CA THR A 662 -20.92 -9.95 5.02
C THR A 662 -20.04 -9.49 6.16
N THR A 663 -19.53 -10.43 6.97
CA THR A 663 -18.65 -10.08 8.10
C THR A 663 -17.20 -9.84 7.71
N ASP A 664 -16.81 -10.17 6.47
CA ASP A 664 -15.44 -10.15 5.95
C ASP A 664 -15.24 -9.22 4.74
N GLN A 665 -16.30 -8.58 4.25
CA GLN A 665 -16.26 -7.64 3.13
C GLN A 665 -16.85 -6.28 3.48
N GLY A 666 -16.38 -5.27 2.77
CA GLY A 666 -16.74 -3.87 2.92
C GLY A 666 -16.12 -3.04 1.80
N ASN A 667 -16.19 -1.73 1.89
CA ASN A 667 -15.61 -0.81 0.90
C ASN A 667 -14.13 -1.11 0.64
N TRP A 668 -13.35 -1.57 1.63
CA TRP A 668 -11.95 -1.99 1.41
C TRP A 668 -11.79 -3.06 0.31
N THR A 669 -12.76 -3.96 0.17
CA THR A 669 -12.75 -4.99 -0.89
C THR A 669 -13.06 -4.36 -2.24
N ALA A 670 -14.02 -3.44 -2.30
CA ALA A 670 -14.38 -2.74 -3.52
C ALA A 670 -13.28 -1.76 -3.98
N VAL A 671 -12.63 -1.05 -3.07
CA VAL A 671 -11.42 -0.23 -3.31
C VAL A 671 -10.31 -1.07 -3.93
N GLY A 672 -10.02 -2.25 -3.35
CA GLY A 672 -9.04 -3.18 -3.91
C GLY A 672 -9.41 -3.68 -5.30
N ARG A 673 -10.69 -4.02 -5.52
CA ARG A 673 -11.21 -4.41 -6.85
C ARG A 673 -11.04 -3.27 -7.86
N THR A 674 -11.35 -2.04 -7.48
CA THR A 674 -11.20 -0.84 -8.32
C THR A 674 -9.74 -0.62 -8.75
N ALA A 675 -8.77 -0.87 -7.86
CA ALA A 675 -7.35 -0.78 -8.22
C ALA A 675 -6.96 -1.87 -9.25
N VAL A 676 -7.50 -3.08 -9.10
CA VAL A 676 -7.28 -4.20 -10.03
C VAL A 676 -7.90 -3.92 -11.39
N THR A 677 -9.17 -3.50 -11.46
CA THR A 677 -9.85 -3.18 -12.73
C THR A 677 -9.14 -2.04 -13.45
N THR A 678 -8.72 -1.00 -12.73
CA THR A 678 -7.93 0.12 -13.27
C THR A 678 -6.64 -0.37 -13.94
N THR A 679 -5.87 -1.18 -13.23
CA THR A 679 -4.61 -1.76 -13.73
C THR A 679 -4.83 -2.62 -14.98
N LEU A 680 -5.82 -3.50 -14.95
CA LEU A 680 -6.09 -4.43 -16.05
C LEU A 680 -6.55 -3.72 -17.32
N ALA A 681 -7.41 -2.70 -17.20
CA ALA A 681 -7.90 -1.95 -18.35
C ALA A 681 -6.77 -1.17 -19.04
N GLY A 682 -5.98 -0.40 -18.29
CA GLY A 682 -4.85 0.33 -18.86
C GLY A 682 -3.81 -0.61 -19.47
N SER A 683 -3.43 -1.68 -18.76
CA SER A 683 -2.46 -2.66 -19.27
C SER A 683 -2.92 -3.30 -20.57
N THR A 684 -4.21 -3.66 -20.66
CA THR A 684 -4.78 -4.25 -21.88
C THR A 684 -4.78 -3.24 -23.02
N ALA A 685 -5.19 -1.99 -22.77
CA ALA A 685 -5.20 -0.95 -23.78
C ALA A 685 -3.78 -0.60 -24.29
N GLY A 686 -2.78 -0.60 -23.41
CA GLY A 686 -1.37 -0.44 -23.77
C GLY A 686 -0.87 -1.55 -24.68
N ILE A 687 -1.16 -2.82 -24.35
CA ILE A 687 -0.79 -3.99 -25.17
C ILE A 687 -1.48 -3.96 -26.52
N VAL A 688 -2.79 -3.69 -26.55
CA VAL A 688 -3.55 -3.66 -27.80
C VAL A 688 -3.08 -2.51 -28.69
N THR A 689 -2.79 -1.35 -28.11
CA THR A 689 -2.22 -0.22 -28.86
C THR A 689 -0.83 -0.54 -29.40
N LEU A 690 0.05 -1.17 -28.60
CA LEU A 690 1.38 -1.61 -29.03
C LEU A 690 1.32 -2.46 -30.31
N PHE A 691 0.49 -3.51 -30.30
CA PHE A 691 0.37 -4.42 -31.45
C PHE A 691 -0.43 -3.81 -32.60
N GLY A 692 -1.54 -3.12 -32.32
CA GLY A 692 -2.38 -2.48 -33.32
C GLY A 692 -1.63 -1.41 -34.10
N ARG A 693 -0.88 -0.54 -33.42
CA ARG A 693 -0.06 0.49 -34.06
C ARG A 693 1.13 -0.10 -34.80
N ARG A 694 1.75 -1.16 -34.27
CA ARG A 694 2.80 -1.90 -34.99
C ARG A 694 2.32 -2.41 -36.35
N MET A 695 1.07 -2.88 -36.44
CA MET A 695 0.50 -3.36 -37.71
C MET A 695 0.23 -2.22 -38.70
N LEU A 696 -0.07 -1.01 -38.22
CA LEU A 696 -0.36 0.16 -39.07
C LEU A 696 0.91 0.90 -39.52
N VAL A 697 1.89 1.07 -38.63
CA VAL A 697 3.06 1.93 -38.82
C VAL A 697 4.33 1.13 -39.15
N GLY A 698 4.37 -0.17 -38.81
CA GLY A 698 5.49 -1.06 -39.15
C GLY A 698 6.71 -0.98 -38.22
N HIS A 699 6.68 -0.15 -37.17
CA HIS A 699 7.65 -0.13 -36.07
C HIS A 699 6.96 -0.13 -34.70
N TRP A 700 7.72 -0.39 -33.63
CA TRP A 700 7.22 -0.23 -32.25
C TRP A 700 7.43 1.22 -31.82
N ASP A 701 6.49 1.80 -31.08
CA ASP A 701 6.56 3.18 -30.61
C ASP A 701 6.11 3.24 -29.14
N ALA A 702 6.96 3.75 -28.26
CA ALA A 702 6.67 3.82 -26.83
C ALA A 702 5.58 4.85 -26.49
N LEU A 703 5.49 5.95 -27.26
CA LEU A 703 4.52 7.02 -27.00
C LEU A 703 3.09 6.53 -27.31
N ASP A 704 2.94 5.75 -28.38
CA ASP A 704 1.68 5.10 -28.71
C ASP A 704 1.22 4.18 -27.55
N VAL A 705 2.14 3.44 -26.92
CA VAL A 705 1.81 2.58 -25.76
C VAL A 705 1.38 3.40 -24.55
N CYS A 706 2.08 4.50 -24.26
CA CYS A 706 1.72 5.43 -23.20
C CYS A 706 0.31 5.99 -23.39
N ASN A 707 -0.02 6.49 -24.59
CA ASN A 707 -1.38 6.97 -24.89
C ASN A 707 -2.42 5.84 -24.82
N GLY A 708 -2.06 4.62 -25.24
CA GLY A 708 -2.89 3.43 -25.09
C GLY A 708 -3.23 3.11 -23.64
N LEU A 709 -2.22 3.10 -22.75
CA LEU A 709 -2.40 2.90 -21.30
C LEU A 709 -3.38 3.93 -20.73
N LEU A 710 -3.13 5.22 -21.00
CA LEU A 710 -3.96 6.32 -20.53
C LEU A 710 -5.40 6.22 -21.06
N GLY A 711 -5.59 5.85 -22.34
CA GLY A 711 -6.93 5.63 -22.90
C GLY A 711 -7.70 4.51 -22.19
N GLY A 712 -7.02 3.43 -21.79
CA GLY A 712 -7.60 2.36 -20.99
C GLY A 712 -7.98 2.81 -19.58
N PHE A 713 -7.13 3.62 -18.93
CA PHE A 713 -7.45 4.19 -17.62
C PHE A 713 -8.66 5.13 -17.69
N VAL A 714 -8.72 6.01 -18.70
CA VAL A 714 -9.87 6.90 -18.94
C VAL A 714 -11.17 6.11 -19.12
N ALA A 715 -11.13 5.02 -19.91
CA ALA A 715 -12.34 4.26 -20.21
C ALA A 715 -12.88 3.49 -19.00
N ILE A 716 -12.02 2.97 -18.13
CA ILE A 716 -12.49 2.20 -16.96
C ILE A 716 -12.98 3.10 -15.82
N THR A 717 -12.61 4.39 -15.80
CA THR A 717 -12.94 5.35 -14.74
C THR A 717 -14.42 5.33 -14.30
N SER A 718 -15.39 5.28 -15.22
CA SER A 718 -16.83 5.24 -14.85
C SER A 718 -17.26 3.92 -14.24
N GLY A 719 -16.69 2.81 -14.70
CA GLY A 719 -17.12 1.45 -14.35
C GLY A 719 -16.24 0.73 -13.33
N CYS A 720 -15.13 1.34 -12.92
CA CYS A 720 -14.04 0.67 -12.20
C CYS A 720 -14.48 0.00 -10.87
N SER A 721 -15.49 0.55 -10.19
CA SER A 721 -16.07 0.00 -8.96
C SER A 721 -17.16 -1.05 -9.19
N VAL A 722 -17.82 -1.03 -10.35
CA VAL A 722 -19.04 -1.80 -10.64
C VAL A 722 -18.85 -2.96 -11.62
N VAL A 723 -17.64 -3.21 -12.12
CA VAL A 723 -17.37 -4.31 -13.06
C VAL A 723 -16.42 -5.36 -12.49
N GLU A 724 -16.49 -6.57 -13.06
CA GLU A 724 -15.55 -7.64 -12.77
C GLU A 724 -14.17 -7.40 -13.40
N PRO A 725 -13.07 -7.89 -12.80
CA PRO A 725 -11.72 -7.76 -13.36
C PRO A 725 -11.57 -8.24 -14.81
N TRP A 726 -12.26 -9.31 -15.21
CA TRP A 726 -12.23 -9.78 -16.60
C TRP A 726 -12.88 -8.79 -17.57
N ALA A 727 -13.93 -8.08 -17.13
CA ALA A 727 -14.62 -7.10 -17.96
C ALA A 727 -13.74 -5.86 -18.18
N ALA A 728 -12.90 -5.50 -17.20
CA ALA A 728 -11.92 -4.43 -17.36
C ALA A 728 -10.91 -4.69 -18.51
N ILE A 729 -10.52 -5.94 -18.75
CA ILE A 729 -9.71 -6.34 -19.90
C ILE A 729 -10.47 -6.02 -21.21
N VAL A 730 -11.75 -6.35 -21.27
CA VAL A 730 -12.60 -6.05 -22.44
C VAL A 730 -12.72 -4.53 -22.65
N CYS A 731 -12.90 -3.76 -21.57
CA CYS A 731 -12.92 -2.30 -21.63
C CYS A 731 -11.65 -1.74 -22.27
N GLY A 732 -10.48 -2.15 -21.75
CA GLY A 732 -9.19 -1.70 -22.26
C GLY A 732 -8.94 -2.10 -23.71
N PHE A 733 -9.37 -3.31 -24.10
CA PHE A 733 -9.24 -3.78 -25.48
C PHE A 733 -9.97 -2.85 -26.47
N PHE A 734 -11.23 -2.50 -26.19
CA PHE A 734 -12.00 -1.62 -27.07
C PHE A 734 -11.58 -0.15 -26.96
N ALA A 735 -11.15 0.31 -25.78
CA ALA A 735 -10.62 1.66 -25.59
C ALA A 735 -9.42 1.94 -26.52
N ALA A 736 -8.49 0.99 -26.67
CA ALA A 736 -7.38 1.10 -27.60
C ALA A 736 -7.85 1.29 -29.06
N TRP A 737 -8.88 0.55 -29.50
CA TRP A 737 -9.42 0.69 -30.85
C TRP A 737 -10.16 2.02 -31.07
N VAL A 738 -10.85 2.51 -30.05
CA VAL A 738 -11.47 3.84 -30.07
C VAL A 738 -10.40 4.92 -30.26
N LEU A 739 -9.33 4.88 -29.46
CA LEU A 739 -8.21 5.82 -29.58
C LEU A 739 -7.56 5.77 -30.97
N ILE A 740 -7.19 4.57 -31.45
CA ILE A 740 -6.57 4.39 -32.77
C ILE A 740 -7.50 4.91 -33.88
N GLY A 741 -8.79 4.57 -33.81
CA GLY A 741 -9.79 4.98 -34.80
C GLY A 741 -9.96 6.50 -34.85
N LEU A 742 -10.07 7.15 -33.69
CA LEU A 742 -10.21 8.60 -33.59
C LEU A 742 -8.94 9.33 -34.00
N ASN A 743 -7.75 8.78 -33.73
CA ASN A 743 -6.49 9.34 -34.23
C ASN A 743 -6.43 9.31 -35.77
N ILE A 744 -6.87 8.21 -36.40
CA ILE A 744 -6.97 8.13 -37.86
C ILE A 744 -8.00 9.15 -38.39
N LEU A 745 -9.13 9.29 -37.72
CA LEU A 745 -10.18 10.24 -38.11
C LEU A 745 -9.69 11.70 -37.99
N ALA A 746 -8.99 12.05 -36.91
CA ALA A 746 -8.42 13.37 -36.70
C ALA A 746 -7.48 13.77 -37.86
N LEU A 747 -6.60 12.85 -38.27
CA LEU A 747 -5.71 13.07 -39.41
C LEU A 747 -6.47 13.28 -40.73
N LYS A 748 -7.55 12.54 -40.96
CA LYS A 748 -8.40 12.68 -42.16
C LYS A 748 -9.14 14.01 -42.20
N LEU A 749 -9.61 14.47 -41.04
CA LEU A 749 -10.33 15.73 -40.89
C LEU A 749 -9.41 16.95 -40.78
N LYS A 750 -8.08 16.75 -40.86
CA LYS A 750 -7.06 17.79 -40.64
C LYS A 750 -7.20 18.47 -39.28
N PHE A 751 -7.66 17.71 -38.29
CA PHE A 751 -7.72 18.12 -36.89
C PHE A 751 -6.36 17.89 -36.25
N ASP A 752 -5.89 18.89 -35.50
CA ASP A 752 -4.59 18.85 -34.84
C ASP A 752 -4.75 19.10 -33.34
N ASP A 753 -4.62 18.02 -32.60
CA ASP A 753 -4.53 18.00 -31.15
C ASP A 753 -3.11 17.51 -30.79
N PRO A 754 -2.25 18.33 -30.18
CA PRO A 754 -0.86 17.99 -29.88
C PRO A 754 -0.67 16.76 -29.02
N LEU A 755 -1.60 16.52 -28.09
CA LEU A 755 -1.50 15.43 -27.12
C LEU A 755 -2.49 14.30 -27.44
N GLU A 756 -3.28 14.44 -28.50
CA GLU A 756 -4.41 13.56 -28.81
C GLU A 756 -5.44 13.53 -27.66
N ALA A 757 -5.49 14.60 -26.85
CA ALA A 757 -6.26 14.66 -25.62
C ALA A 757 -7.77 14.57 -25.88
N THR A 758 -8.26 15.16 -26.97
CA THR A 758 -9.64 15.04 -27.44
C THR A 758 -10.00 13.58 -27.77
N GLN A 759 -9.14 12.90 -28.54
CA GLN A 759 -9.36 11.50 -28.94
C GLN A 759 -9.29 10.56 -27.75
N LEU A 760 -8.32 10.80 -26.86
CA LEU A 760 -8.07 9.99 -25.68
C LEU A 760 -9.16 10.21 -24.64
N HIS A 761 -9.31 11.42 -24.12
CA HIS A 761 -10.24 11.71 -23.04
C HIS A 761 -11.70 11.77 -23.50
N GLY A 762 -11.97 12.46 -24.61
CA GLY A 762 -13.34 12.54 -25.16
C GLY A 762 -13.81 11.19 -25.72
N GLY A 763 -12.98 10.56 -26.55
CA GLY A 763 -13.32 9.28 -27.17
C GLY A 763 -13.39 8.11 -26.20
N CYS A 764 -12.31 7.87 -25.45
CA CYS A 764 -12.27 6.75 -24.51
C CYS A 764 -13.20 7.00 -23.31
N GLY A 765 -13.42 8.27 -22.91
CA GLY A 765 -14.38 8.62 -21.87
C GLY A 765 -15.82 8.28 -22.26
N ALA A 766 -16.24 8.65 -23.48
CA ALA A 766 -17.53 8.25 -24.02
C ALA A 766 -17.67 6.71 -24.11
N TRP A 767 -16.63 6.01 -24.55
CA TRP A 767 -16.63 4.54 -24.55
C TRP A 767 -16.78 3.98 -23.14
N GLY A 768 -16.10 4.55 -22.14
CA GLY A 768 -16.20 4.13 -20.75
C GLY A 768 -17.63 4.17 -20.23
N LEU A 769 -18.35 5.28 -20.46
CA LEU A 769 -19.76 5.41 -20.07
C LEU A 769 -20.64 4.31 -20.70
N ILE A 770 -20.49 4.08 -22.00
CA ILE A 770 -21.22 3.01 -22.72
C ILE A 770 -20.84 1.63 -22.16
N PHE A 771 -19.55 1.37 -21.95
CA PHE A 771 -19.06 0.10 -21.40
C PHE A 771 -19.67 -0.20 -20.03
N THR A 772 -19.71 0.79 -19.14
CA THR A 772 -20.32 0.66 -17.81
C THR A 772 -21.81 0.30 -17.91
N GLY A 773 -22.54 0.95 -18.81
CA GLY A 773 -23.95 0.62 -19.06
C GLY A 773 -24.18 -0.79 -19.63
N LEU A 774 -23.17 -1.40 -20.23
CA LEU A 774 -23.24 -2.76 -20.77
C LEU A 774 -22.84 -3.82 -19.73
N PHE A 775 -21.84 -3.55 -18.89
CA PHE A 775 -21.16 -4.57 -18.08
C PHE A 775 -21.18 -4.37 -16.56
N ALA A 776 -21.81 -3.31 -16.03
CA ALA A 776 -21.96 -3.14 -14.58
C ALA A 776 -22.69 -4.33 -13.95
N LYS A 777 -22.10 -4.93 -12.91
CA LYS A 777 -22.67 -6.08 -12.20
C LYS A 777 -23.59 -5.58 -11.09
N GLU A 778 -24.80 -6.13 -11.02
CA GLU A 778 -25.83 -5.77 -10.03
C GLU A 778 -25.29 -5.68 -8.61
N GLU A 779 -24.63 -6.74 -8.15
CA GLU A 779 -24.00 -6.82 -6.83
C GLU A 779 -23.06 -5.64 -6.55
N PHE A 780 -22.27 -5.24 -7.54
CA PHE A 780 -21.27 -4.19 -7.37
C PHE A 780 -21.86 -2.79 -7.49
N VAL A 781 -22.94 -2.62 -8.26
CA VAL A 781 -23.72 -1.38 -8.28
C VAL A 781 -24.30 -1.13 -6.88
N ILE A 782 -24.93 -2.14 -6.28
CA ILE A 782 -25.48 -2.06 -4.92
C ILE A 782 -24.39 -1.81 -3.87
N GLN A 783 -23.22 -2.47 -4.01
CA GLN A 783 -22.07 -2.20 -3.13
C GLN A 783 -21.59 -0.75 -3.21
N ALA A 784 -21.50 -0.18 -4.42
CA ALA A 784 -20.95 1.15 -4.63
C ALA A 784 -21.91 2.28 -4.24
N TYR A 785 -23.21 2.12 -4.49
CA TYR A 785 -24.18 3.22 -4.36
C TYR A 785 -25.21 3.02 -3.25
N ASP A 786 -25.37 1.81 -2.71
CA ASP A 786 -26.36 1.48 -1.68
C ASP A 786 -25.70 0.78 -0.47
N SER A 787 -24.37 0.91 -0.33
CA SER A 787 -23.57 0.33 0.76
C SER A 787 -23.81 -1.17 0.99
N GLY A 788 -24.19 -1.92 -0.06
CA GLY A 788 -24.44 -3.36 0.05
C GLY A 788 -25.76 -3.73 0.75
N GLU A 789 -26.72 -2.82 0.84
CA GLU A 789 -28.03 -3.09 1.44
C GLU A 789 -28.78 -4.22 0.71
N SER A 790 -29.36 -5.15 1.48
CA SER A 790 -30.09 -6.29 0.92
C SER A 790 -31.54 -5.96 0.57
N GLY A 791 -32.00 -6.48 -0.56
CA GLY A 791 -33.37 -6.27 -1.05
C GLY A 791 -33.53 -5.03 -1.92
N VAL A 792 -32.48 -4.23 -2.12
CA VAL A 792 -32.42 -3.16 -3.12
C VAL A 792 -32.27 -3.78 -4.51
N VAL A 793 -33.09 -3.34 -5.46
CA VAL A 793 -33.02 -3.74 -6.87
C VAL A 793 -32.76 -2.49 -7.70
N ARG A 794 -31.69 -2.50 -8.48
CA ARG A 794 -31.32 -1.41 -9.37
C ARG A 794 -31.05 -1.92 -10.78
N PRO A 795 -31.33 -1.12 -11.82
CA PRO A 795 -30.82 -1.42 -13.15
C PRO A 795 -29.30 -1.55 -13.13
N TYR A 796 -28.79 -2.50 -13.89
CA TYR A 796 -27.35 -2.76 -14.04
C TYR A 796 -27.04 -3.05 -15.51
N GLY A 797 -25.84 -3.57 -15.81
CA GLY A 797 -25.33 -3.77 -17.16
C GLY A 797 -26.29 -4.55 -18.06
N LEU A 798 -26.60 -3.97 -19.23
CA LEU A 798 -27.53 -4.55 -20.21
C LEU A 798 -27.15 -6.00 -20.59
N LEU A 799 -25.86 -6.27 -20.81
CA LEU A 799 -25.39 -7.59 -21.21
C LEU A 799 -25.33 -8.59 -20.06
N LEU A 800 -25.51 -8.12 -18.82
CA LEU A 800 -25.62 -8.97 -17.64
C LEU A 800 -27.07 -9.24 -17.24
N GLY A 801 -28.05 -8.64 -17.92
CA GLY A 801 -29.48 -8.83 -17.66
C GLY A 801 -30.17 -7.66 -16.93
N GLY A 802 -29.46 -6.56 -16.67
CA GLY A 802 -29.95 -5.43 -15.87
C GLY A 802 -30.94 -4.48 -16.55
N GLY A 803 -31.43 -4.85 -17.74
CA GLY A 803 -32.35 -4.04 -18.52
C GLY A 803 -31.69 -2.82 -19.18
N TRP A 804 -32.52 -1.87 -19.60
CA TRP A 804 -32.14 -0.72 -20.42
C TRP A 804 -31.94 0.57 -19.60
N GLY A 805 -32.31 0.58 -18.32
CA GLY A 805 -32.29 1.77 -17.48
C GLY A 805 -30.90 2.39 -17.34
N LEU A 806 -29.90 1.59 -16.95
CA LEU A 806 -28.53 2.08 -16.77
C LEU A 806 -27.91 2.55 -18.09
N ILE A 807 -27.93 1.72 -19.13
CA ILE A 807 -27.38 2.12 -20.44
C ILE A 807 -28.09 3.35 -21.02
N GLY A 808 -29.40 3.49 -20.79
CA GLY A 808 -30.15 4.68 -21.16
C GLY A 808 -29.63 5.93 -20.45
N ALA A 809 -29.36 5.85 -19.14
CA ALA A 809 -28.81 6.96 -18.37
C ALA A 809 -27.40 7.34 -18.85
N GLN A 810 -26.51 6.36 -19.11
CA GLN A 810 -25.16 6.61 -19.65
C GLN A 810 -25.20 7.30 -21.02
N VAL A 811 -26.11 6.91 -21.90
CA VAL A 811 -26.28 7.56 -23.21
C VAL A 811 -26.75 9.00 -23.04
N VAL A 812 -27.70 9.24 -22.13
CA VAL A 812 -28.15 10.60 -21.81
C VAL A 812 -26.99 11.42 -21.29
N GLU A 813 -26.20 10.90 -20.36
CA GLU A 813 -25.01 11.57 -19.82
C GLU A 813 -24.03 11.97 -20.93
N VAL A 814 -23.65 11.06 -21.83
CA VAL A 814 -22.78 11.38 -22.98
C VAL A 814 -23.36 12.56 -23.78
N LEU A 815 -24.65 12.51 -24.12
CA LEU A 815 -25.29 13.52 -24.95
C LEU A 815 -25.38 14.88 -24.26
N VAL A 816 -25.73 14.91 -22.97
CA VAL A 816 -25.84 16.18 -22.23
C VAL A 816 -24.49 16.79 -21.92
N ILE A 817 -23.45 15.99 -21.62
CA ILE A 817 -22.10 16.51 -21.44
C ILE A 817 -21.59 17.10 -22.75
N VAL A 818 -21.69 16.37 -23.86
CA VAL A 818 -21.29 16.88 -25.18
C VAL A 818 -22.06 18.14 -25.53
N GLY A 819 -23.38 18.16 -25.32
CA GLY A 819 -24.23 19.32 -25.60
C GLY A 819 -23.89 20.54 -24.73
N TRP A 820 -23.77 20.36 -23.42
CA TRP A 820 -23.49 21.43 -22.45
C TRP A 820 -22.12 22.05 -22.65
N VAL A 821 -21.08 21.21 -22.76
CA VAL A 821 -19.72 21.69 -22.96
C VAL A 821 -19.60 22.38 -24.32
N SER A 822 -20.28 21.87 -25.35
CA SER A 822 -20.32 22.54 -26.67
C SER A 822 -21.02 23.89 -26.61
N LEU A 823 -22.15 23.98 -25.91
CA LEU A 823 -22.95 25.20 -25.79
C LEU A 823 -22.24 26.30 -24.98
N THR A 824 -21.31 25.92 -24.11
CA THR A 824 -20.59 26.85 -23.24
C THR A 824 -19.18 27.17 -23.77
N MET A 825 -18.36 26.14 -24.01
CA MET A 825 -16.97 26.31 -24.43
C MET A 825 -16.83 26.69 -25.90
N GLY A 826 -17.72 26.20 -26.79
CA GLY A 826 -17.71 26.57 -28.20
C GLY A 826 -17.85 28.09 -28.41
N PRO A 827 -18.89 28.74 -27.87
CA PRO A 827 -19.03 30.19 -27.91
C PRO A 827 -17.89 30.95 -27.22
N LEU A 828 -17.38 30.46 -26.09
CA LEU A 828 -16.24 31.08 -25.42
C LEU A 828 -15.00 31.13 -26.32
N PHE A 829 -14.57 29.99 -26.85
CA PHE A 829 -13.42 29.92 -27.75
C PHE A 829 -13.65 30.73 -29.03
N TYR A 830 -14.88 30.72 -29.57
CA TYR A 830 -15.23 31.55 -30.73
C TYR A 830 -15.13 33.05 -30.43
N ALA A 831 -15.58 33.49 -29.25
CA ALA A 831 -15.44 34.87 -28.81
C ALA A 831 -13.96 35.26 -28.66
N LEU A 832 -13.16 34.43 -27.99
CA LEU A 832 -11.70 34.65 -27.87
C LEU A 832 -11.01 34.72 -29.24
N HIS A 833 -11.42 33.88 -30.19
CA HIS A 833 -10.94 33.91 -31.56
C HIS A 833 -11.32 35.22 -32.27
N LYS A 834 -12.58 35.65 -32.16
CA LYS A 834 -13.06 36.91 -32.76
C LYS A 834 -12.38 38.14 -32.18
N LEU A 835 -12.07 38.12 -30.89
CA LEU A 835 -11.31 39.16 -30.19
C LEU A 835 -9.81 39.10 -30.49
N ARG A 836 -9.33 38.12 -31.26
CA ARG A 836 -7.91 37.89 -31.61
C ARG A 836 -7.00 37.69 -30.38
N VAL A 837 -7.57 37.11 -29.33
CA VAL A 837 -6.84 36.76 -28.10
C VAL A 837 -6.65 35.25 -27.93
N LEU A 838 -7.17 34.42 -28.86
CA LEU A 838 -7.03 32.97 -28.78
C LEU A 838 -5.66 32.47 -29.24
N ARG A 839 -5.23 32.83 -30.46
CA ARG A 839 -4.03 32.27 -31.11
C ARG A 839 -2.90 33.29 -31.19
N ILE A 840 -1.66 32.86 -30.99
CA ILE A 840 -0.45 33.68 -31.21
C ILE A 840 -0.20 33.96 -32.70
N SER A 841 0.72 34.88 -33.00
CA SER A 841 1.16 35.14 -34.37
C SER A 841 1.94 33.96 -34.97
N VAL A 842 1.99 33.87 -36.31
CA VAL A 842 2.71 32.80 -37.01
C VAL A 842 4.21 32.88 -36.71
N GLU A 843 4.73 34.09 -36.57
CA GLU A 843 6.13 34.36 -36.23
C GLU A 843 6.47 33.82 -34.83
N GLU A 844 5.62 34.08 -33.84
CA GLU A 844 5.77 33.54 -32.48
C GLU A 844 5.64 32.02 -32.45
N GLU A 845 4.69 31.45 -33.20
CA GLU A 845 4.51 29.99 -33.29
C GLU A 845 5.72 29.29 -33.92
N ILE A 846 6.36 29.92 -34.92
CA ILE A 846 7.60 29.42 -35.53
C ILE A 846 8.77 29.56 -34.55
N ALA A 847 8.90 30.69 -33.85
CA ALA A 847 9.96 30.91 -32.86
C ALA A 847 9.86 29.97 -31.65
N GLY A 848 8.65 29.70 -31.18
CA GLY A 848 8.35 28.97 -29.95
C GLY A 848 8.07 29.90 -28.77
N LEU A 849 7.05 29.55 -27.99
CA LEU A 849 6.52 30.35 -26.89
C LEU A 849 7.52 30.58 -25.75
N ASP A 850 8.46 29.65 -25.57
CA ASP A 850 9.48 29.76 -24.53
C ASP A 850 10.33 31.03 -24.73
N ILE A 851 10.74 31.29 -25.98
CA ILE A 851 11.52 32.48 -26.34
C ILE A 851 10.62 33.70 -26.45
N SER A 852 9.51 33.58 -27.18
CA SER A 852 8.70 34.75 -27.55
C SER A 852 7.90 35.33 -26.39
N SER A 853 7.57 34.53 -25.38
CA SER A 853 6.66 34.94 -24.30
C SER A 853 7.24 34.76 -22.90
N HIS A 854 8.24 33.89 -22.71
CA HIS A 854 8.72 33.48 -21.38
C HIS A 854 10.21 33.77 -21.14
N GLY A 855 10.88 34.48 -22.07
CA GLY A 855 12.20 35.07 -21.82
C GLY A 855 13.39 34.10 -21.86
N GLY A 856 13.24 32.86 -22.30
CA GLY A 856 14.34 31.90 -22.40
C GLY A 856 13.91 30.47 -22.73
N TYR A 857 14.86 29.55 -22.86
CA TYR A 857 14.55 28.11 -23.04
C TYR A 857 14.41 27.42 -21.68
N ALA A 858 13.63 26.34 -21.62
CA ALA A 858 13.52 25.49 -20.42
C ALA A 858 14.85 24.85 -19.97
N TYR A 859 15.81 24.71 -20.89
CA TYR A 859 17.15 24.18 -20.62
C TYR A 859 18.18 24.89 -21.50
N HIS A 860 19.41 25.04 -20.98
CA HIS A 860 20.54 25.54 -21.76
C HIS A 860 20.92 24.50 -22.81
N ALA A 861 20.93 24.87 -24.10
CA ALA A 861 21.43 24.00 -25.15
C ALA A 861 22.92 23.68 -24.91
N HIS A 862 23.27 22.40 -24.85
CA HIS A 862 24.67 21.99 -24.97
C HIS A 862 25.15 22.32 -26.39
N ALA A 863 26.42 22.73 -26.51
CA ALA A 863 27.02 23.27 -27.74
C ALA A 863 27.00 22.31 -28.96
N GLU A 864 26.53 21.07 -28.81
CA GLU A 864 26.51 20.03 -29.85
C GLU A 864 25.22 20.00 -30.69
N ASP A 865 24.11 20.61 -30.23
CA ASP A 865 22.81 20.58 -30.93
C ASP A 865 22.58 21.76 -31.88
N THR A 866 23.64 22.27 -32.53
CA THR A 866 23.46 23.26 -33.60
C THR A 866 22.89 22.55 -34.83
N PRO A 867 21.65 22.84 -35.29
CA PRO A 867 21.18 22.28 -36.55
C PRO A 867 22.08 22.80 -37.68
N PRO A 868 22.31 22.04 -38.77
CA PRO A 868 23.03 22.56 -39.92
C PRO A 868 22.29 23.81 -40.40
N ARG A 869 22.95 24.97 -40.25
CA ARG A 869 22.51 26.25 -40.80
C ARG A 869 22.14 26.00 -42.25
N PHE A 870 20.90 26.23 -42.69
CA PHE A 870 20.57 26.72 -44.04
C PHE A 870 19.06 26.93 -44.27
N TYR A 871 18.66 28.20 -44.32
CA TYR A 871 17.82 28.81 -45.37
C TYR A 871 17.89 30.35 -45.22
N GLY A 872 17.87 30.82 -43.97
CA GLY A 872 17.96 32.26 -43.64
C GLY A 872 19.31 32.91 -43.99
N GLU A 873 20.44 32.18 -43.88
CA GLU A 873 21.75 32.69 -44.33
C GLU A 873 21.90 32.67 -45.85
N TYR A 874 21.25 31.74 -46.57
CA TYR A 874 21.27 31.71 -48.05
C TYR A 874 20.55 32.92 -48.65
N MET A 875 19.43 33.33 -48.05
CA MET A 875 18.68 34.54 -48.43
C MET A 875 19.43 35.83 -48.08
N ARG A 876 20.23 35.84 -47.00
CA ARG A 876 21.10 36.99 -46.68
C ARG A 876 22.28 37.14 -47.63
N LEU A 877 22.81 36.02 -48.15
CA LEU A 877 23.92 36.04 -49.11
C LEU A 877 23.47 36.45 -50.53
N GLN A 878 22.22 36.19 -50.94
CA GLN A 878 21.69 36.69 -52.22
C GLN A 878 21.36 38.19 -52.22
N ASN A 879 21.12 38.81 -51.06
CA ASN A 879 20.89 40.25 -50.96
C ASN A 879 22.20 41.06 -50.81
N GLN A 880 23.37 40.41 -50.90
CA GLN A 880 24.68 41.06 -50.81
C GLN A 880 25.60 40.76 -52.01
N SER A 881 25.05 40.32 -53.15
CA SER A 881 25.79 40.19 -54.42
C SER A 881 25.17 41.02 -55.53
#